data_AF-A0A673AB21-F1
#
_entry.id   AF-A0A673AB21-F1
#
_cell.length_a   1.000
_cell.length_b   1.000
_cell.length_c   1.000
_cell.angle_alpha   90.00
_cell.angle_beta   90.00
_cell.angle_gamma   90.00
#
_symmetry.space_group_name_H-M   'P 1'
#
loop_
_entity.id
_entity.type
_entity.pdbx_description
1 polymer ?
#
loop_
_entity_poly.entity_id
_entity_poly.type
_entity_poly.pdbx_seq_one_letter_code
_entity_poly.pdbx_strand_id
1 'polypeptide(L)'
;MHTGHYSGQLFSSCSLVYSWFYCMYLMCMSLFPQHKRHTQKTTKYVELIIVADNREFQKQGKDVEKVKQRLAEIANYVDKFYRALNIRVALVGLEVWSDSDKCPITQDPFTTLHEFLDWRKVKLLPQKPHDNAQLISGVYFQGTTIGMAPIMSMCTVEQSGGIVMDHSENPLGAAVTLAHELGHNFGMNHDTPERGCGCRMTVDRGGCIMTPSTGYPFPTVFSTCSKKDLAASLEKGVGMCLYNMPEVKVLYGGQKCGNGYVEEGEECDCGEPEECMNPCCNATTCTLKGDAVCAHGQCCEDCMLKPAGTLCRESSNSCDLPEFCTGASPHCPANVYLHDGHACHNVVGYCYNGICQTHEQQCITLWGPGAKPAPGICFERVNSAGDPYGNCGKDSKGSFAKCDARDAKCGKIQCQGGANRPVIGTNAVSIETNIPLQEGGRILCRGTHVYLGDDMPDPGLVLAGTKCGDGTVCLNRQCQNVSVFGVHECSGKCNGRGVCNNKKNCHCEAHWAPPFCEKAGFGGSIDSGPMRVAADSVVITVAILVTLVSLLIVAGVLIMKRKTLLRLLFTNKKSTLEKLRKEMDPHIKPLPLKELICCNNSSTRLFSRISYERRVAILNTHNCHVNLNGKNIGHIKHI
;
A
#
# COMPACT_ATOMS: atom_id res chain seq x y z
N MET A 1 42.35 28.98 -58.53
CA MET A 1 43.00 30.07 -57.76
C MET A 1 43.46 29.50 -56.42
N HIS A 2 44.59 30.02 -55.97
CA HIS A 2 45.55 29.50 -54.98
C HIS A 2 45.06 29.30 -53.52
N THR A 3 45.75 28.35 -52.85
CA THR A 3 46.23 28.32 -51.43
C THR A 3 45.21 28.37 -50.27
N GLY A 4 45.31 27.65 -49.15
CA GLY A 4 46.30 26.70 -48.61
C GLY A 4 45.97 26.36 -47.13
N HIS A 5 46.20 25.09 -46.76
CA HIS A 5 46.72 24.52 -45.48
C HIS A 5 46.21 24.85 -44.04
N TYR A 6 45.96 23.74 -43.31
CA TYR A 6 46.13 23.43 -41.87
C TYR A 6 45.24 24.09 -40.79
N SER A 7 44.31 23.30 -40.23
CA SER A 7 44.31 22.90 -38.81
C SER A 7 43.25 21.84 -38.55
N GLY A 8 43.68 20.60 -38.31
CA GLY A 8 42.83 19.49 -37.89
C GLY A 8 42.76 19.35 -36.38
N GLN A 9 41.78 18.57 -35.94
CA GLN A 9 41.71 17.85 -34.67
C GLN A 9 41.53 18.68 -33.39
N LEU A 10 40.32 19.20 -33.14
CA LEU A 10 39.81 19.38 -31.77
C LEU A 10 38.29 19.60 -31.66
N PHE A 11 37.48 19.10 -32.58
CA PHE A 11 36.02 19.13 -32.45
C PHE A 11 35.39 17.89 -33.10
N SER A 12 35.53 16.74 -32.45
CA SER A 12 34.72 15.56 -32.80
C SER A 12 34.44 14.63 -31.61
N SER A 13 35.13 14.82 -30.49
CA SER A 13 34.99 13.98 -29.29
C SER A 13 33.98 14.50 -28.25
N CYS A 14 33.43 15.72 -28.41
CA CYS A 14 32.52 16.31 -27.40
C CYS A 14 31.03 16.13 -27.71
N SER A 15 30.64 15.81 -28.96
CA SER A 15 29.23 15.57 -29.32
C SER A 15 28.76 14.12 -29.16
N LEU A 16 29.68 13.16 -29.03
CA LEU A 16 29.33 11.74 -28.89
C LEU A 16 29.04 11.33 -27.43
N VAL A 17 29.65 12.01 -26.44
CA VAL A 17 29.43 11.71 -25.01
C VAL A 17 28.07 12.25 -24.53
N TYR A 18 27.68 13.45 -24.98
CA TYR A 18 26.35 14.01 -24.68
C TYR A 18 25.23 13.19 -25.31
N SER A 19 25.43 12.67 -26.53
CA SER A 19 24.44 11.83 -27.20
C SER A 19 24.27 10.47 -26.51
N TRP A 20 25.35 9.88 -25.99
CA TRP A 20 25.28 8.62 -25.22
C TRP A 20 24.57 8.77 -23.87
N PHE A 21 24.86 9.83 -23.10
CA PHE A 21 24.15 10.08 -21.83
C PHE A 21 22.67 10.45 -22.06
N TYR A 22 22.35 11.21 -23.12
CA TYR A 22 20.97 11.54 -23.46
C TYR A 22 20.19 10.33 -23.98
N CYS A 23 20.84 9.44 -24.74
CA CYS A 23 20.23 8.20 -25.23
C CYS A 23 20.08 7.16 -24.11
N MET A 24 20.98 7.12 -23.12
CA MET A 24 20.83 6.26 -21.93
C MET A 24 19.79 6.82 -20.95
N TYR A 25 19.67 8.15 -20.83
CA TYR A 25 18.58 8.82 -20.10
C TYR A 25 17.22 8.59 -20.79
N LEU A 26 17.16 8.68 -22.13
CA LEU A 26 15.96 8.38 -22.91
C LEU A 26 15.61 6.89 -22.93
N MET A 27 16.58 5.96 -22.98
CA MET A 27 16.35 4.52 -22.83
C MET A 27 15.89 4.14 -21.42
N CYS A 28 16.35 4.87 -20.39
CA CYS A 28 15.85 4.73 -19.02
C CYS A 28 14.42 5.28 -18.87
N MET A 29 14.06 6.35 -19.59
CA MET A 29 12.69 6.91 -19.61
C MET A 29 11.72 6.14 -20.53
N SER A 30 12.19 5.28 -21.44
CA SER A 30 11.35 4.52 -22.37
C SER A 30 11.16 3.04 -21.99
N LEU A 31 11.59 2.63 -20.80
CA LEU A 31 11.29 1.33 -20.18
C LEU A 31 10.08 1.35 -19.23
N PHE A 32 9.20 2.35 -19.29
CA PHE A 32 7.93 2.33 -18.56
C PHE A 32 6.72 1.99 -19.45
N PRO A 33 6.55 0.71 -19.82
CA PRO A 33 5.23 0.11 -19.91
C PRO A 33 4.92 -0.82 -18.71
N GLN A 34 5.83 -1.00 -17.75
CA GLN A 34 5.71 -2.02 -16.71
C GLN A 34 4.70 -1.70 -15.58
N HIS A 35 4.40 -0.42 -15.33
CA HIS A 35 3.42 0.02 -14.31
C HIS A 35 2.03 -0.65 -14.47
N LYS A 36 1.59 -0.87 -15.71
CA LYS A 36 0.24 -1.39 -16.02
C LYS A 36 0.05 -2.87 -15.68
N ARG A 37 1.14 -3.64 -15.52
CA ARG A 37 1.08 -5.12 -15.51
C ARG A 37 1.09 -5.73 -14.12
N HIS A 38 1.45 -5.01 -13.06
CA HIS A 38 1.70 -5.59 -11.73
C HIS A 38 0.51 -5.45 -10.75
N THR A 39 -0.23 -4.33 -10.76
CA THR A 39 -1.42 -4.11 -9.91
C THR A 39 -2.51 -5.18 -10.15
N GLN A 40 -2.66 -5.66 -11.39
CA GLN A 40 -3.62 -6.71 -11.76
C GLN A 40 -3.17 -8.14 -11.43
N LYS A 41 -1.86 -8.40 -11.27
CA LYS A 41 -1.34 -9.77 -11.04
C LYS A 41 -1.46 -10.21 -9.60
N THR A 42 -1.44 -9.27 -8.66
CA THR A 42 -1.51 -9.56 -7.23
C THR A 42 -2.94 -9.83 -6.82
N THR A 43 -3.18 -10.97 -6.16
CA THR A 43 -4.48 -11.31 -5.60
C THR A 43 -4.88 -10.25 -4.57
N LYS A 44 -6.13 -9.82 -4.63
CA LYS A 44 -6.72 -8.90 -3.65
C LYS A 44 -7.56 -9.68 -2.67
N TYR A 45 -7.62 -9.23 -1.43
CA TYR A 45 -8.45 -9.83 -0.39
C TYR A 45 -9.43 -8.78 0.12
N VAL A 46 -10.71 -9.13 0.17
CA VAL A 46 -11.76 -8.29 0.76
C VAL A 46 -12.14 -8.91 2.09
N GLU A 47 -11.83 -8.23 3.18
CA GLU A 47 -12.35 -8.54 4.51
C GLU A 47 -13.82 -8.07 4.60
N LEU A 48 -14.74 -8.99 4.36
CA LEU A 48 -16.18 -8.73 4.30
C LEU A 48 -16.86 -9.06 5.64
N ILE A 49 -17.67 -8.12 6.14
CA ILE A 49 -18.68 -8.39 7.17
C ILE A 49 -20.07 -8.41 6.53
N ILE A 50 -20.88 -9.41 6.86
CA ILE A 50 -22.29 -9.45 6.47
C ILE A 50 -23.17 -9.26 7.71
N VAL A 51 -24.10 -8.31 7.64
CA VAL A 51 -25.05 -7.99 8.71
C VAL A 51 -26.45 -8.41 8.26
N ALA A 52 -27.23 -9.06 9.11
CA ALA A 52 -28.65 -9.32 8.87
C ALA A 52 -29.51 -8.45 9.79
N ASP A 53 -30.50 -7.77 9.21
CA ASP A 53 -31.47 -6.99 9.95
C ASP A 53 -32.46 -7.87 10.74
N ASN A 54 -33.24 -7.25 11.62
CA ASN A 54 -34.21 -7.96 12.44
C ASN A 54 -35.31 -8.61 11.59
N ARG A 55 -35.66 -8.01 10.45
CA ARG A 55 -36.63 -8.57 9.52
C ARG A 55 -36.14 -9.87 8.90
N GLU A 56 -34.88 -9.95 8.50
CA GLU A 56 -34.24 -11.16 7.99
C GLU A 56 -34.20 -12.25 9.07
N PHE A 57 -33.86 -11.87 10.31
CA PHE A 57 -33.92 -12.79 11.44
C PHE A 57 -35.33 -13.37 11.63
N GLN A 58 -36.38 -12.55 11.54
CA GLN A 58 -37.76 -13.02 11.60
C GLN A 58 -38.12 -13.93 10.42
N LYS A 59 -37.69 -13.56 9.20
CA LYS A 59 -37.93 -14.33 7.97
C LYS A 59 -37.35 -15.74 8.05
N GLN A 60 -36.17 -15.89 8.65
CA GLN A 60 -35.53 -17.19 8.84
C GLN A 60 -36.09 -18.01 10.02
N GLY A 61 -37.19 -17.57 10.64
CA GLY A 61 -37.83 -18.31 11.73
C GLY A 61 -37.29 -17.99 13.12
N LYS A 62 -36.65 -16.82 13.29
CA LYS A 62 -36.05 -16.36 14.56
C LYS A 62 -34.95 -17.28 15.09
N ASP A 63 -34.19 -17.88 14.18
CA ASP A 63 -33.05 -18.73 14.49
C ASP A 63 -31.76 -18.05 14.04
N VAL A 64 -30.93 -17.65 15.01
CA VAL A 64 -29.68 -16.93 14.75
C VAL A 64 -28.68 -17.79 13.97
N GLU A 65 -28.61 -19.09 14.27
CA GLU A 65 -27.64 -19.97 13.63
C GLU A 65 -28.06 -20.29 12.19
N LYS A 66 -29.36 -20.44 11.94
CA LYS A 66 -29.88 -20.58 10.57
C LYS A 66 -29.61 -19.33 9.73
N VAL A 67 -29.79 -18.13 10.29
CA VAL A 67 -29.42 -16.88 9.59
C VAL A 67 -27.94 -16.88 9.28
N LYS A 68 -27.07 -17.13 10.27
CA LYS A 68 -25.62 -17.15 10.06
C LYS A 68 -25.19 -18.16 8.98
N GLN A 69 -25.77 -19.35 8.98
CA GLN A 69 -25.51 -20.36 7.94
C GLN A 69 -25.86 -19.81 6.55
N ARG A 70 -27.04 -19.20 6.40
CA ARG A 70 -27.46 -18.58 5.14
C ARG A 70 -26.51 -17.47 4.69
N LEU A 71 -26.07 -16.60 5.60
CA LEU A 71 -25.11 -15.53 5.28
C LEU A 71 -23.73 -16.08 4.87
N ALA A 72 -23.28 -17.16 5.51
CA ALA A 72 -22.04 -17.83 5.13
C ALA A 72 -22.13 -18.47 3.74
N GLU A 73 -23.26 -19.10 3.40
CA GLU A 73 -23.52 -19.63 2.05
C GLU A 73 -23.50 -18.52 0.99
N ILE A 74 -24.11 -17.37 1.29
CA ILE A 74 -24.07 -16.17 0.43
C ILE A 74 -22.61 -15.74 0.19
N ALA A 75 -21.80 -15.62 1.25
CA ALA A 75 -20.40 -15.22 1.14
C ALA A 75 -19.57 -16.19 0.28
N ASN A 76 -19.80 -17.50 0.42
CA ASN A 76 -19.11 -18.53 -0.36
C ASN A 76 -19.38 -18.40 -1.88
N TYR A 77 -20.63 -18.11 -2.26
CA TYR A 77 -20.95 -17.82 -3.66
C TYR A 77 -20.26 -16.55 -4.16
N VAL A 78 -20.23 -15.51 -3.34
CA VAL A 78 -19.58 -14.23 -3.68
C VAL A 78 -18.07 -14.43 -3.90
N ASP A 79 -17.36 -15.14 -3.00
CA ASP A 79 -15.94 -15.47 -3.21
C ASP A 79 -15.74 -16.21 -4.54
N LYS A 80 -16.59 -17.20 -4.84
CA LYS A 80 -16.53 -17.95 -6.10
C LYS A 80 -16.66 -17.05 -7.33
N PHE A 81 -17.54 -16.05 -7.32
CA PHE A 81 -17.68 -15.12 -8.44
C PHE A 81 -16.45 -14.23 -8.62
N TYR A 82 -15.86 -13.77 -7.52
CA TYR A 82 -14.74 -12.83 -7.52
C TYR A 82 -13.38 -13.50 -7.79
N ARG A 83 -13.23 -14.82 -7.59
CA ARG A 83 -12.02 -15.58 -7.97
C ARG A 83 -11.63 -15.37 -9.43
N ALA A 84 -12.61 -15.27 -10.34
CA ALA A 84 -12.37 -15.01 -11.76
C ALA A 84 -11.77 -13.61 -12.07
N LEU A 85 -11.77 -12.73 -11.07
CA LEU A 85 -11.18 -11.38 -11.10
C LEU A 85 -9.87 -11.29 -10.29
N ASN A 86 -9.33 -12.43 -9.82
CA ASN A 86 -8.17 -12.49 -8.92
C ASN A 86 -8.42 -11.73 -7.59
N ILE A 87 -9.66 -11.81 -7.09
CA ILE A 87 -10.10 -11.23 -5.82
C ILE A 87 -10.64 -12.38 -4.97
N ARG A 88 -10.23 -12.44 -3.71
CA ARG A 88 -10.75 -13.34 -2.69
C ARG A 88 -11.65 -12.55 -1.76
N VAL A 89 -12.84 -13.06 -1.46
CA VAL A 89 -13.77 -12.46 -0.51
C VAL A 89 -13.74 -13.30 0.75
N ALA A 90 -13.13 -12.74 1.79
CA ALA A 90 -12.93 -13.39 3.07
C ALA A 90 -14.02 -12.92 4.04
N LEU A 91 -14.86 -13.84 4.51
CA LEU A 91 -15.87 -13.53 5.50
C LEU A 91 -15.21 -13.41 6.88
N VAL A 92 -15.04 -12.18 7.36
CA VAL A 92 -14.38 -11.88 8.64
C VAL A 92 -15.37 -11.63 9.78
N GLY A 93 -16.67 -11.61 9.49
CA GLY A 93 -17.68 -11.44 10.52
C GLY A 93 -19.11 -11.56 10.04
N LEU A 94 -19.95 -12.09 10.93
CA LEU A 94 -21.40 -12.08 10.80
C LEU A 94 -22.01 -11.37 12.00
N GLU A 95 -23.00 -10.51 11.75
CA GLU A 95 -23.80 -9.88 12.79
C GLU A 95 -25.28 -10.03 12.48
N VAL A 96 -26.07 -10.47 13.47
CA VAL A 96 -27.52 -10.65 13.33
C VAL A 96 -28.21 -9.80 14.38
N TRP A 97 -29.04 -8.86 13.94
CA TRP A 97 -29.81 -7.98 14.82
C TRP A 97 -31.07 -8.69 15.33
N SER A 98 -30.88 -9.68 16.22
CA SER A 98 -31.96 -10.55 16.70
C SER A 98 -32.93 -9.86 17.68
N ASP A 99 -32.47 -8.81 18.37
CA ASP A 99 -33.27 -8.02 19.32
C ASP A 99 -34.00 -6.87 18.64
N SER A 100 -33.27 -5.99 17.95
CA SER A 100 -33.80 -4.86 17.19
C SER A 100 -32.77 -4.35 16.19
N ASP A 101 -33.23 -3.68 15.14
CA ASP A 101 -32.36 -2.99 14.20
C ASP A 101 -31.49 -1.94 14.91
N LYS A 102 -30.23 -1.78 14.47
CA LYS A 102 -29.26 -0.84 15.07
C LYS A 102 -29.17 0.49 14.34
N CYS A 103 -29.84 0.60 13.21
CA CYS A 103 -30.11 1.83 12.48
C CYS A 103 -31.51 1.73 11.82
N PRO A 104 -32.12 2.84 11.39
CA PRO A 104 -33.39 2.81 10.67
C PRO A 104 -33.28 2.00 9.37
N ILE A 105 -34.10 0.96 9.24
CA ILE A 105 -34.28 0.19 7.99
C ILE A 105 -35.66 0.52 7.42
N THR A 106 -35.69 1.11 6.23
CA THR A 106 -36.91 1.59 5.58
C THR A 106 -37.07 0.97 4.19
N GLN A 107 -38.25 1.14 3.59
CA GLN A 107 -38.46 0.72 2.20
C GLN A 107 -37.76 1.66 1.19
N ASP A 108 -37.29 2.84 1.61
CA ASP A 108 -36.44 3.69 0.78
C ASP A 108 -34.99 3.19 0.88
N PRO A 109 -34.43 2.60 -0.20
CA PRO A 109 -33.09 2.03 -0.17
C PRO A 109 -32.02 3.10 0.05
N PHE A 110 -32.25 4.34 -0.37
CA PHE A 110 -31.30 5.43 -0.17
C PHE A 110 -31.13 5.77 1.31
N THR A 111 -32.25 5.95 2.03
CA THR A 111 -32.24 6.19 3.48
C THR A 111 -31.59 5.02 4.20
N THR A 112 -31.98 3.78 3.88
CA THR A 112 -31.42 2.57 4.52
C THR A 112 -29.92 2.45 4.31
N LEU A 113 -29.42 2.66 3.09
CA LEU A 113 -27.98 2.62 2.81
C LEU A 113 -27.22 3.71 3.59
N HIS A 114 -27.74 4.93 3.61
CA HIS A 114 -27.11 6.03 4.33
C HIS A 114 -26.98 5.74 5.83
N GLU A 115 -28.08 5.31 6.46
CA GLU A 115 -28.12 4.98 7.89
C GLU A 115 -27.23 3.78 8.22
N PHE A 116 -27.18 2.76 7.37
CA PHE A 116 -26.32 1.60 7.54
C PHE A 116 -24.83 1.96 7.45
N LEU A 117 -24.43 2.77 6.48
CA LEU A 117 -23.04 3.20 6.31
C LEU A 117 -22.60 4.13 7.46
N ASP A 118 -23.48 5.01 7.93
CA ASP A 118 -23.21 5.85 9.10
C ASP A 118 -23.06 4.99 10.37
N TRP A 119 -23.95 4.01 10.58
CA TRP A 119 -23.81 3.03 11.67
C TRP A 119 -22.52 2.23 11.55
N ARG A 120 -22.16 1.75 10.36
CA ARG A 120 -20.91 1.03 10.09
C ARG A 120 -19.72 1.87 10.53
N LYS A 121 -19.67 3.14 10.12
CA LYS A 121 -18.60 4.08 10.45
C LYS A 121 -18.46 4.31 11.95
N VAL A 122 -19.56 4.56 12.66
CA VAL A 122 -19.50 5.00 14.06
C VAL A 122 -19.56 3.86 15.08
N LYS A 123 -20.10 2.69 14.71
CA LYS A 123 -20.28 1.54 15.61
C LYS A 123 -19.46 0.33 15.19
N LEU A 124 -19.57 -0.14 13.95
CA LEU A 124 -18.99 -1.42 13.54
C LEU A 124 -17.48 -1.33 13.33
N LEU A 125 -17.02 -0.38 12.52
CA LEU A 125 -15.59 -0.21 12.17
C LEU A 125 -14.67 -0.06 13.39
N PRO A 126 -15.02 0.73 14.44
CA PRO A 126 -14.20 0.82 15.65
C PRO A 126 -14.09 -0.48 16.45
N GLN A 127 -15.07 -1.39 16.31
CA GLN A 127 -15.12 -2.65 17.06
C GLN A 127 -14.49 -3.80 16.28
N LYS A 128 -14.70 -3.84 14.97
CA LYS A 128 -14.23 -4.89 14.07
C LYS A 128 -13.67 -4.23 12.81
N PRO A 129 -12.34 -4.13 12.66
CA PRO A 129 -11.72 -3.70 11.41
C PRO A 129 -12.14 -4.62 10.26
N HIS A 130 -12.49 -4.03 9.12
CA HIS A 130 -12.92 -4.74 7.91
C HIS A 130 -12.88 -3.79 6.70
N ASP A 131 -12.77 -4.36 5.50
CA ASP A 131 -12.68 -3.60 4.26
C ASP A 131 -14.05 -3.14 3.77
N ASN A 132 -15.06 -4.01 3.86
CA ASN A 132 -16.41 -3.79 3.33
C ASN A 132 -17.48 -4.43 4.23
N ALA A 133 -18.64 -3.78 4.36
CA ALA A 133 -19.79 -4.38 5.05
C ALA A 133 -21.05 -4.34 4.19
N GLN A 134 -21.79 -5.45 4.17
CA GLN A 134 -23.03 -5.59 3.40
C GLN A 134 -24.19 -5.94 4.32
N LEU A 135 -25.29 -5.20 4.23
CA LEU A 135 -26.54 -5.49 4.95
C LEU A 135 -27.43 -6.40 4.10
N ILE A 136 -27.75 -7.59 4.59
CA ILE A 136 -28.84 -8.42 4.06
C ILE A 136 -30.11 -8.09 4.83
N SER A 137 -31.13 -7.61 4.12
CA SER A 137 -32.40 -7.18 4.70
C SER A 137 -33.55 -8.04 4.21
N GLY A 138 -34.43 -8.41 5.14
CA GLY A 138 -35.72 -9.02 4.80
C GLY A 138 -36.81 -8.00 4.44
N VAL A 139 -36.50 -6.69 4.44
CA VAL A 139 -37.42 -5.62 4.05
C VAL A 139 -37.48 -5.51 2.53
N TYR A 140 -38.69 -5.35 2.00
CA TYR A 140 -38.90 -5.08 0.59
C TYR A 140 -38.69 -3.59 0.30
N PHE A 141 -37.70 -3.28 -0.55
CA PHE A 141 -37.47 -1.92 -1.01
C PHE A 141 -38.51 -1.49 -2.05
N GLN A 142 -38.79 -0.19 -2.13
CA GLN A 142 -39.73 0.40 -3.09
C GLN A 142 -39.18 0.31 -4.52
N GLY A 143 -40.08 0.14 -5.48
CA GLY A 143 -39.72 0.10 -6.90
C GLY A 143 -39.14 -1.25 -7.31
N THR A 144 -38.06 -1.20 -8.09
CA THR A 144 -37.38 -2.39 -8.63
C THR A 144 -36.03 -2.67 -7.95
N THR A 145 -35.65 -1.86 -6.95
CA THR A 145 -34.42 -2.05 -6.18
C THR A 145 -34.42 -3.38 -5.46
N ILE A 146 -33.31 -4.10 -5.59
CA ILE A 146 -33.02 -5.26 -4.77
C ILE A 146 -31.70 -5.13 -4.00
N GLY A 147 -30.90 -4.10 -4.27
CA GLY A 147 -29.67 -3.77 -3.56
C GLY A 147 -29.29 -2.32 -3.80
N MET A 148 -28.35 -1.77 -3.03
CA MET A 148 -27.78 -0.45 -3.33
C MET A 148 -26.38 -0.28 -2.71
N ALA A 149 -25.44 0.26 -3.49
CA ALA A 149 -24.09 0.53 -3.02
C ALA A 149 -23.42 1.75 -3.70
N PRO A 150 -22.57 2.51 -2.98
CA PRO A 150 -21.79 3.58 -3.59
C PRO A 150 -20.72 3.05 -4.55
N ILE A 151 -20.50 3.77 -5.65
CA ILE A 151 -19.46 3.43 -6.63
C ILE A 151 -18.06 3.88 -6.14
N MET A 152 -17.02 3.08 -6.41
CA MET A 152 -15.61 3.40 -6.13
C MET A 152 -15.33 3.69 -4.65
N SER A 153 -16.12 3.11 -3.75
CA SER A 153 -16.05 3.35 -2.32
C SER A 153 -15.30 2.30 -1.52
N MET A 154 -14.79 1.24 -2.17
CA MET A 154 -14.03 0.19 -1.51
C MET A 154 -12.86 0.78 -0.70
N CYS A 155 -12.66 0.27 0.53
CA CYS A 155 -11.70 0.75 1.53
C CYS A 155 -11.98 2.13 2.15
N THR A 156 -13.03 2.85 1.73
CA THR A 156 -13.37 4.12 2.37
C THR A 156 -14.04 3.90 3.73
N VAL A 157 -13.71 4.77 4.69
CA VAL A 157 -14.31 4.75 6.03
C VAL A 157 -15.81 5.04 5.95
N GLU A 158 -16.22 5.98 5.10
CA GLU A 158 -17.60 6.43 4.98
C GLU A 158 -18.50 5.51 4.16
N GLN A 159 -17.99 4.91 3.08
CA GLN A 159 -18.87 4.42 2.00
C GLN A 159 -18.58 2.99 1.54
N SER A 160 -17.60 2.29 2.15
CA SER A 160 -17.28 0.90 1.77
C SER A 160 -18.32 -0.09 2.30
N GLY A 161 -19.43 -0.21 1.58
CA GLY A 161 -20.49 -1.15 1.89
C GLY A 161 -21.68 -1.00 0.95
N GLY A 162 -22.74 -1.75 1.26
CA GLY A 162 -23.98 -1.78 0.49
C GLY A 162 -25.13 -2.43 1.27
N ILE A 163 -26.32 -2.38 0.69
CA ILE A 163 -27.52 -3.04 1.19
C ILE A 163 -28.05 -4.00 0.13
N VAL A 164 -28.62 -5.12 0.55
CA VAL A 164 -29.12 -6.20 -0.31
C VAL A 164 -30.42 -6.71 0.27
N MET A 165 -31.47 -6.76 -0.54
CA MET A 165 -32.73 -7.40 -0.23
C MET A 165 -32.61 -8.91 -0.41
N ASP A 166 -32.99 -9.70 0.59
CA ASP A 166 -33.07 -11.15 0.45
C ASP A 166 -34.36 -11.55 -0.30
N HIS A 167 -34.31 -11.49 -1.62
CA HIS A 167 -35.49 -11.60 -2.50
C HIS A 167 -35.84 -13.03 -2.96
N SER A 168 -35.05 -14.04 -2.58
CA SER A 168 -35.24 -15.43 -3.01
C SER A 168 -34.99 -16.41 -1.86
N GLU A 169 -35.71 -17.54 -1.83
CA GLU A 169 -35.37 -18.64 -0.91
C GLU A 169 -33.99 -19.24 -1.21
N ASN A 170 -33.58 -19.24 -2.48
CA ASN A 170 -32.25 -19.69 -2.88
C ASN A 170 -31.20 -18.62 -2.49
N PRO A 171 -30.20 -18.93 -1.66
CA PRO A 171 -29.16 -17.98 -1.24
C PRO A 171 -28.37 -17.40 -2.43
N LEU A 172 -28.35 -18.09 -3.58
CA LEU A 172 -27.77 -17.59 -4.81
C LEU A 172 -28.38 -16.25 -5.26
N GLY A 173 -29.67 -16.01 -5.01
CA GLY A 173 -30.33 -14.76 -5.37
C GLY A 173 -29.72 -13.56 -4.65
N ALA A 174 -29.60 -13.65 -3.32
CA ALA A 174 -28.94 -12.62 -2.51
C ALA A 174 -27.44 -12.53 -2.78
N ALA A 175 -26.76 -13.66 -3.05
CA ALA A 175 -25.33 -13.67 -3.37
C ALA A 175 -25.00 -12.93 -4.66
N VAL A 176 -25.83 -13.06 -5.69
CA VAL A 176 -25.65 -12.32 -6.95
C VAL A 176 -25.85 -10.83 -6.74
N THR A 177 -26.87 -10.44 -5.98
CA THR A 177 -27.10 -9.04 -5.64
C THR A 177 -25.95 -8.48 -4.81
N LEU A 178 -25.47 -9.19 -3.78
CA LEU A 178 -24.29 -8.77 -3.01
C LEU A 178 -23.07 -8.63 -3.91
N ALA A 179 -22.83 -9.57 -4.82
CA ALA A 179 -21.71 -9.50 -5.75
C ALA A 179 -21.81 -8.29 -6.70
N HIS A 180 -23.03 -7.92 -7.10
CA HIS A 180 -23.33 -6.72 -7.88
C HIS A 180 -23.00 -5.45 -7.09
N GLU A 181 -23.50 -5.33 -5.86
CA GLU A 181 -23.26 -4.17 -4.98
C GLU A 181 -21.78 -4.01 -4.63
N LEU A 182 -21.09 -5.13 -4.34
CA LEU A 182 -19.65 -5.13 -4.14
C LEU A 182 -18.92 -4.66 -5.41
N GLY A 183 -19.48 -4.96 -6.59
CA GLY A 183 -18.97 -4.53 -7.89
C GLY A 183 -19.01 -3.01 -8.02
N HIS A 184 -20.09 -2.37 -7.55
CA HIS A 184 -20.14 -0.91 -7.43
C HIS A 184 -19.05 -0.38 -6.50
N ASN A 185 -18.89 -0.95 -5.31
CA ASN A 185 -17.80 -0.51 -4.40
C ASN A 185 -16.42 -0.60 -5.09
N PHE A 186 -16.21 -1.61 -5.94
CA PHE A 186 -15.01 -1.76 -6.77
C PHE A 186 -14.91 -0.79 -7.95
N GLY A 187 -15.95 -0.04 -8.28
CA GLY A 187 -15.98 0.92 -9.38
C GLY A 187 -16.60 0.41 -10.68
N MET A 188 -17.22 -0.78 -10.67
CA MET A 188 -17.91 -1.33 -11.84
C MET A 188 -19.25 -0.62 -12.03
N ASN A 189 -19.54 -0.26 -13.28
CA ASN A 189 -20.83 0.32 -13.65
C ASN A 189 -21.67 -0.74 -14.38
N HIS A 190 -22.97 -0.47 -14.51
CA HIS A 190 -23.88 -1.38 -15.21
C HIS A 190 -23.46 -1.69 -16.65
N ASP A 191 -23.68 -2.93 -17.07
CA ASP A 191 -23.56 -3.38 -18.45
C ASP A 191 -24.80 -2.94 -19.25
N THR A 192 -24.66 -1.84 -20.01
CA THR A 192 -25.78 -1.29 -20.79
C THR A 192 -25.41 -1.12 -22.27
N PRO A 193 -26.40 -1.23 -23.19
CA PRO A 193 -26.18 -0.98 -24.62
C PRO A 193 -25.64 0.43 -24.92
N GLU A 194 -26.05 1.44 -24.15
CA GLU A 194 -25.64 2.85 -24.31
C GLU A 194 -24.15 3.04 -24.04
N ARG A 195 -23.58 2.26 -23.12
CA ARG A 195 -22.14 2.22 -22.86
C ARG A 195 -21.37 1.39 -23.89
N GLY A 196 -22.08 0.78 -24.85
CA GLY A 196 -21.50 -0.23 -25.75
C GLY A 196 -21.07 -1.50 -25.02
N CYS A 197 -21.66 -1.77 -23.85
CA CYS A 197 -21.32 -2.90 -23.00
C CYS A 197 -22.36 -4.01 -23.18
N GLY A 198 -22.00 -5.02 -23.97
CA GLY A 198 -22.79 -6.23 -24.14
C GLY A 198 -22.30 -7.36 -23.24
N CYS A 199 -23.22 -8.06 -22.57
CA CYS A 199 -22.91 -9.34 -21.95
C CYS A 199 -22.86 -10.43 -23.01
N ARG A 200 -21.73 -11.17 -23.09
CA ARG A 200 -21.60 -12.31 -24.01
C ARG A 200 -22.47 -13.51 -23.58
N MET A 201 -22.79 -13.61 -22.30
CA MET A 201 -23.72 -14.61 -21.79
C MET A 201 -25.13 -14.18 -22.09
N THR A 202 -25.90 -15.07 -22.71
CA THR A 202 -27.28 -14.83 -23.06
C THR A 202 -28.18 -14.82 -21.82
N VAL A 203 -29.33 -14.16 -21.90
CA VAL A 203 -30.27 -14.01 -20.77
C VAL A 203 -30.81 -15.36 -20.29
N ASP A 204 -31.00 -16.33 -21.19
CA ASP A 204 -31.38 -17.71 -20.86
C ASP A 204 -30.31 -18.47 -20.06
N ARG A 205 -29.08 -17.96 -20.04
CA ARG A 205 -27.97 -18.45 -19.21
C ARG A 205 -27.65 -17.53 -18.02
N GLY A 206 -28.56 -16.58 -17.76
CA GLY A 206 -28.56 -15.68 -16.62
C GLY A 206 -27.86 -14.34 -16.83
N GLY A 207 -27.20 -14.12 -17.97
CA GLY A 207 -26.53 -12.86 -18.26
C GLY A 207 -25.27 -12.62 -17.42
N CYS A 208 -25.01 -11.35 -17.11
CA CYS A 208 -23.82 -10.89 -16.38
C CYS A 208 -24.21 -10.23 -15.05
N ILE A 209 -23.36 -10.35 -14.03
CA ILE A 209 -23.62 -9.84 -12.67
C ILE A 209 -23.96 -8.36 -12.68
N MET A 210 -23.22 -7.53 -13.43
CA MET A 210 -23.43 -6.07 -13.49
C MET A 210 -24.56 -5.64 -14.45
N THR A 211 -25.46 -6.54 -14.85
CA THR A 211 -26.65 -6.14 -15.61
C THR A 211 -27.62 -5.38 -14.69
N PRO A 212 -28.24 -4.26 -15.13
CA PRO A 212 -29.16 -3.46 -14.29
C PRO A 212 -30.37 -4.19 -13.72
N SER A 213 -30.67 -5.38 -14.23
CA SER A 213 -31.81 -6.16 -13.81
C SER A 213 -31.38 -7.61 -13.74
N THR A 214 -31.74 -8.27 -12.64
CA THR A 214 -31.51 -9.70 -12.45
C THR A 214 -32.81 -10.46 -12.69
N GLY A 215 -32.69 -11.68 -13.19
CA GLY A 215 -33.80 -12.59 -13.40
C GLY A 215 -33.32 -14.03 -13.22
N TYR A 216 -34.25 -14.97 -13.19
CA TYR A 216 -33.89 -16.38 -13.21
C TYR A 216 -33.63 -16.84 -14.66
N PRO A 217 -32.57 -17.63 -14.93
CA PRO A 217 -31.53 -18.10 -14.01
C PRO A 217 -30.57 -16.99 -13.58
N PHE A 218 -30.02 -17.05 -12.36
CA PHE A 218 -29.17 -15.98 -11.82
C PHE A 218 -27.79 -15.90 -12.51
N PRO A 219 -27.26 -14.68 -12.80
CA PRO A 219 -25.94 -14.50 -13.41
C PRO A 219 -24.81 -14.94 -12.48
N THR A 220 -23.74 -15.49 -13.06
CA THR A 220 -22.57 -15.97 -12.30
C THR A 220 -21.23 -15.45 -12.84
N VAL A 221 -21.26 -14.56 -13.83
CA VAL A 221 -20.06 -14.05 -14.49
C VAL A 221 -20.06 -12.53 -14.63
N PHE A 222 -18.87 -11.94 -14.61
CA PHE A 222 -18.65 -10.52 -14.93
C PHE A 222 -18.36 -10.32 -16.41
N SER A 223 -18.82 -9.20 -16.98
CA SER A 223 -18.56 -8.86 -18.38
C SER A 223 -17.12 -8.37 -18.60
N THR A 224 -16.74 -8.20 -19.87
CA THR A 224 -15.47 -7.55 -20.22
C THR A 224 -15.46 -6.07 -19.84
N CYS A 225 -16.61 -5.39 -19.81
CA CYS A 225 -16.71 -4.01 -19.35
C CYS A 225 -16.47 -3.93 -17.84
N SER A 226 -17.07 -4.82 -17.04
CA SER A 226 -16.85 -4.85 -15.59
C SER A 226 -15.37 -5.07 -15.25
N LYS A 227 -14.68 -5.95 -15.99
CA LYS A 227 -13.23 -6.17 -15.84
C LYS A 227 -12.41 -4.92 -16.16
N LYS A 228 -12.80 -4.16 -17.19
CA LYS A 228 -12.13 -2.91 -17.58
C LYS A 228 -12.38 -1.80 -16.55
N ASP A 229 -13.60 -1.71 -16.04
CA ASP A 229 -13.97 -0.75 -15.00
C ASP A 229 -13.20 -1.03 -13.70
N LEU A 230 -13.13 -2.30 -13.27
CA LEU A 230 -12.31 -2.73 -12.12
C LEU A 230 -10.84 -2.35 -12.31
N ALA A 231 -10.26 -2.65 -13.48
CA ALA A 231 -8.87 -2.30 -13.76
C ALA A 231 -8.61 -0.79 -13.64
N ALA A 232 -9.46 0.02 -14.27
CA ALA A 232 -9.36 1.48 -14.23
C ALA A 232 -9.57 2.04 -12.80
N SER A 233 -10.41 1.39 -12.00
CA SER A 233 -10.67 1.77 -10.61
C SER A 233 -9.47 1.47 -9.71
N LEU A 234 -8.89 0.27 -9.81
CA LEU A 234 -7.68 -0.11 -9.07
C LEU A 234 -6.48 0.77 -9.46
N GLU A 235 -6.33 1.14 -10.74
CA GLU A 235 -5.30 2.07 -11.21
C GLU A 235 -5.42 3.47 -10.59
N LYS A 236 -6.64 3.90 -10.23
CA LYS A 236 -6.88 5.19 -9.55
C LYS A 236 -6.56 5.15 -8.06
N GLY A 237 -6.32 3.96 -7.49
CA GLY A 237 -6.09 3.77 -6.06
C GLY A 237 -7.32 3.28 -5.28
N VAL A 238 -8.40 2.86 -5.94
CA VAL A 238 -9.47 2.15 -5.22
C VAL A 238 -8.93 0.79 -4.75
N GLY A 239 -9.26 0.37 -3.52
CA GLY A 239 -8.83 -0.93 -3.01
C GLY A 239 -7.47 -0.95 -2.29
N MET A 240 -7.00 0.18 -1.75
CA MET A 240 -5.70 0.24 -1.05
C MET A 240 -5.59 -0.71 0.16
N CYS A 241 -6.70 -1.00 0.83
CA CYS A 241 -6.77 -1.95 1.94
C CYS A 241 -6.69 -3.43 1.51
N LEU A 242 -6.82 -3.75 0.22
CA LEU A 242 -7.06 -5.14 -0.21
C LEU A 242 -5.79 -5.96 -0.44
N TYR A 243 -4.64 -5.49 0.04
CA TYR A 243 -3.34 -6.12 -0.22
C TYR A 243 -2.80 -6.92 0.98
N ASN A 244 -3.42 -6.81 2.16
CA ASN A 244 -3.16 -7.73 3.26
C ASN A 244 -3.98 -9.00 3.09
N MET A 245 -3.35 -10.13 3.37
CA MET A 245 -4.08 -11.37 3.61
C MET A 245 -4.79 -11.26 4.97
N PRO A 246 -6.07 -11.64 5.08
CA PRO A 246 -6.81 -11.54 6.34
C PRO A 246 -6.15 -12.31 7.47
N GLU A 247 -6.24 -11.78 8.69
CA GLU A 247 -5.76 -12.49 9.86
C GLU A 247 -6.65 -13.71 10.17
N VAL A 248 -5.99 -14.84 10.37
CA VAL A 248 -6.57 -16.17 10.61
C VAL A 248 -7.65 -16.20 11.69
N LYS A 249 -7.47 -15.46 12.79
CA LYS A 249 -8.41 -15.45 13.93
C LYS A 249 -9.75 -14.80 13.61
N VAL A 250 -9.83 -14.11 12.47
CA VAL A 250 -10.99 -13.29 12.11
C VAL A 250 -11.87 -14.02 11.08
N LEU A 251 -11.39 -15.08 10.42
CA LEU A 251 -12.17 -15.83 9.43
C LEU A 251 -13.33 -16.61 10.08
N TYR A 252 -14.52 -16.48 9.49
CA TYR A 252 -15.72 -17.20 9.91
C TYR A 252 -15.78 -18.59 9.26
N GLY A 253 -15.98 -19.64 10.07
CA GLY A 253 -16.15 -21.02 9.59
C GLY A 253 -15.18 -22.04 10.20
N GLY A 254 -14.12 -21.57 10.86
CA GLY A 254 -13.10 -22.42 11.48
C GLY A 254 -12.12 -23.03 10.46
N GLN A 255 -11.10 -23.71 10.98
CA GLN A 255 -9.98 -24.27 10.21
C GLN A 255 -10.45 -25.30 9.18
N LYS A 256 -10.09 -25.09 7.90
CA LYS A 256 -10.38 -26.01 6.81
C LYS A 256 -9.29 -25.96 5.72
N CYS A 257 -8.39 -26.93 5.79
CA CYS A 257 -7.39 -27.17 4.74
C CYS A 257 -8.03 -27.35 3.35
N GLY A 258 -7.48 -26.61 2.37
CA GLY A 258 -7.91 -26.60 0.97
C GLY A 258 -8.82 -25.44 0.61
N ASN A 259 -9.09 -24.51 1.54
CA ASN A 259 -9.91 -23.33 1.29
C ASN A 259 -9.08 -22.14 0.72
N GLY A 260 -7.76 -22.28 0.66
CA GLY A 260 -6.81 -21.30 0.14
C GLY A 260 -6.53 -20.13 1.07
N TYR A 261 -6.78 -20.29 2.37
CA TYR A 261 -6.37 -19.39 3.45
C TYR A 261 -5.49 -20.18 4.42
N VAL A 262 -4.33 -19.65 4.80
CA VAL A 262 -3.46 -20.34 5.76
C VAL A 262 -4.02 -20.13 7.15
N GLU A 263 -4.60 -21.16 7.76
CA GLU A 263 -5.25 -21.07 9.08
C GLU A 263 -4.38 -21.60 10.23
N GLU A 264 -4.87 -21.53 11.48
CA GLU A 264 -4.08 -21.91 12.65
C GLU A 264 -3.84 -23.42 12.62
N GLY A 265 -2.57 -23.84 12.67
CA GLY A 265 -2.18 -25.24 12.51
C GLY A 265 -1.77 -25.62 11.07
N GLU A 266 -1.96 -24.72 10.11
CA GLU A 266 -1.51 -24.89 8.72
C GLU A 266 -0.24 -24.07 8.46
N GLU A 267 0.65 -24.60 7.61
CA GLU A 267 1.85 -23.89 7.17
C GLU A 267 1.68 -23.29 5.76
N CYS A 268 0.73 -23.83 4.99
CA CYS A 268 0.38 -23.36 3.67
C CYS A 268 -1.00 -23.89 3.25
N ASP A 269 -1.73 -23.14 2.41
CA ASP A 269 -2.95 -23.63 1.75
C ASP A 269 -2.99 -23.09 0.31
N CYS A 270 -2.95 -24.00 -0.65
CA CYS A 270 -2.97 -23.72 -2.09
C CYS A 270 -4.29 -24.08 -2.77
N GLY A 271 -5.35 -24.32 -1.99
CA GLY A 271 -6.64 -24.82 -2.44
C GLY A 271 -6.73 -26.35 -2.40
N GLU A 272 -7.83 -26.88 -2.94
CA GLU A 272 -8.08 -28.31 -3.04
C GLU A 272 -6.97 -29.03 -3.85
N PRO A 273 -6.70 -30.32 -3.60
CA PRO A 273 -5.61 -31.06 -4.24
C PRO A 273 -5.62 -31.01 -5.78
N GLU A 274 -6.80 -30.94 -6.39
CA GLU A 274 -6.97 -30.87 -7.85
C GLU A 274 -6.61 -29.49 -8.44
N GLU A 275 -6.68 -28.43 -7.64
CA GLU A 275 -6.43 -27.04 -8.05
C GLU A 275 -5.02 -26.57 -7.67
N CYS A 276 -4.40 -27.18 -6.65
CA CYS A 276 -3.10 -26.76 -6.14
C CYS A 276 -1.95 -27.01 -7.13
N MET A 277 -1.42 -25.93 -7.71
CA MET A 277 -0.22 -25.96 -8.55
C MET A 277 1.08 -25.58 -7.80
N ASN A 278 1.00 -25.37 -6.48
CA ASN A 278 2.12 -24.87 -5.69
C ASN A 278 3.10 -26.01 -5.33
N PRO A 279 4.37 -25.97 -5.80
CA PRO A 279 5.32 -27.05 -5.51
C PRO A 279 5.79 -27.06 -4.05
N CYS A 280 5.63 -25.95 -3.33
CA CYS A 280 6.09 -25.78 -1.95
C CYS A 280 5.06 -26.28 -0.92
N CYS A 281 3.80 -26.49 -1.33
CA CYS A 281 2.71 -26.83 -0.42
C CYS A 281 2.16 -28.24 -0.65
N ASN A 282 1.88 -28.96 0.43
CA ASN A 282 1.13 -30.22 0.38
C ASN A 282 -0.36 -29.94 0.60
N ALA A 283 -1.13 -29.92 -0.49
CA ALA A 283 -2.56 -29.61 -0.48
C ALA A 283 -3.42 -30.54 0.39
N THR A 284 -2.98 -31.78 0.65
CA THR A 284 -3.75 -32.73 1.47
C THR A 284 -3.57 -32.49 2.96
N THR A 285 -2.43 -31.95 3.37
CA THR A 285 -2.06 -31.77 4.79
C THR A 285 -1.93 -30.31 5.19
N CYS A 286 -1.96 -29.38 4.24
CA CYS A 286 -1.69 -27.95 4.43
C CYS A 286 -0.36 -27.67 5.15
N THR A 287 0.65 -28.49 4.84
CA THR A 287 2.02 -28.36 5.37
C THR A 287 3.01 -28.07 4.24
N LEU A 288 4.13 -27.43 4.58
CA LEU A 288 5.22 -27.17 3.64
C LEU A 288 5.89 -28.48 3.21
N LYS A 289 6.39 -28.49 1.97
CA LYS A 289 7.10 -29.64 1.39
C LYS A 289 8.61 -29.49 1.57
N GLY A 290 9.25 -30.51 2.16
CA GLY A 290 10.71 -30.57 2.27
C GLY A 290 11.28 -29.41 3.09
N ASP A 291 12.30 -28.74 2.53
CA ASP A 291 12.98 -27.60 3.17
C ASP A 291 12.35 -26.23 2.81
N ALA A 292 11.11 -26.24 2.28
CA ALA A 292 10.40 -25.00 1.95
C ALA A 292 10.21 -24.15 3.22
N VAL A 293 10.52 -22.86 3.10
CA VAL A 293 10.30 -21.85 4.17
C VAL A 293 9.00 -21.09 3.93
N CYS A 294 8.57 -21.01 2.67
CA CYS A 294 7.32 -20.37 2.29
C CYS A 294 6.68 -21.07 1.10
N ALA A 295 5.39 -20.85 0.91
CA ALA A 295 4.65 -21.30 -0.27
C ALA A 295 3.94 -20.16 -0.99
N HIS A 296 3.45 -19.15 -0.27
CA HIS A 296 2.58 -18.09 -0.81
C HIS A 296 3.18 -16.71 -0.61
N GLY A 297 2.61 -15.69 -1.27
CA GLY A 297 2.97 -14.29 -1.08
C GLY A 297 4.04 -13.76 -2.05
N GLN A 298 4.04 -12.45 -2.31
CA GLN A 298 4.93 -11.83 -3.30
C GLN A 298 6.42 -11.84 -2.91
N CYS A 299 6.71 -12.08 -1.63
CA CYS A 299 8.05 -12.20 -1.07
C CYS A 299 8.51 -13.66 -0.91
N CYS A 300 7.80 -14.61 -1.51
CA CYS A 300 8.23 -16.00 -1.65
C CYS A 300 8.68 -16.26 -3.10
N GLU A 301 9.86 -16.86 -3.27
CA GLU A 301 10.40 -17.28 -4.57
C GLU A 301 11.16 -18.58 -4.38
N ASP A 302 10.88 -19.57 -5.23
CA ASP A 302 11.47 -20.90 -5.15
C ASP A 302 11.41 -21.52 -3.73
N CYS A 303 10.25 -21.38 -3.09
CA CYS A 303 9.98 -21.83 -1.72
C CYS A 303 10.81 -21.15 -0.61
N MET A 304 11.52 -20.06 -0.93
CA MET A 304 12.39 -19.30 -0.03
C MET A 304 11.97 -17.83 0.06
N LEU A 305 12.30 -17.19 1.19
CA LEU A 305 12.02 -15.77 1.40
C LEU A 305 12.95 -14.90 0.54
N LYS A 306 12.38 -13.92 -0.15
CA LYS A 306 13.12 -12.89 -0.87
C LYS A 306 13.92 -12.01 0.11
N PRO A 307 15.12 -11.54 -0.26
CA PRO A 307 15.93 -10.71 0.61
C PRO A 307 15.24 -9.38 0.94
N ALA A 308 15.56 -8.84 2.12
CA ALA A 308 15.07 -7.54 2.56
C ALA A 308 15.45 -6.47 1.53
N GLY A 309 14.52 -5.59 1.18
CA GLY A 309 14.73 -4.55 0.17
C GLY A 309 14.37 -4.94 -1.25
N THR A 310 13.85 -6.14 -1.46
CA THR A 310 13.29 -6.55 -2.75
C THR A 310 11.92 -5.92 -2.97
N LEU A 311 11.73 -5.16 -4.04
CA LEU A 311 10.44 -4.57 -4.38
C LEU A 311 9.38 -5.66 -4.58
N CYS A 312 8.30 -5.63 -3.79
CA CYS A 312 7.19 -6.58 -3.90
C CYS A 312 5.90 -5.94 -4.41
N ARG A 313 5.77 -4.62 -4.27
CA ARG A 313 4.68 -3.86 -4.87
C ARG A 313 5.15 -2.48 -5.33
N GLU A 314 4.86 -2.16 -6.58
CA GLU A 314 5.03 -0.83 -7.15
C GLU A 314 3.91 0.13 -6.71
N SER A 315 4.21 1.42 -6.69
CA SER A 315 3.19 2.47 -6.54
C SER A 315 2.23 2.45 -7.72
N SER A 316 0.93 2.35 -7.47
CA SER A 316 -0.12 2.32 -8.50
C SER A 316 -0.41 3.69 -9.10
N ASN A 317 -0.32 4.75 -8.30
CA ASN A 317 -0.66 6.12 -8.69
C ASN A 317 0.15 7.15 -7.88
N SER A 318 -0.08 8.45 -8.10
CA SER A 318 0.69 9.53 -7.45
C SER A 318 0.46 9.70 -5.94
N CYS A 319 -0.57 9.06 -5.39
CA CYS A 319 -0.89 9.03 -3.97
C CYS A 319 -0.43 7.75 -3.28
N ASP A 320 0.21 6.83 -4.00
CA ASP A 320 0.61 5.52 -3.51
C ASP A 320 2.12 5.45 -3.24
N LEU A 321 2.54 4.60 -2.31
CA LEU A 321 3.95 4.34 -2.01
C LEU A 321 4.33 2.92 -2.43
N PRO A 322 5.61 2.64 -2.73
CA PRO A 322 6.07 1.28 -2.99
C PRO A 322 6.35 0.49 -1.69
N GLU A 323 6.22 -0.83 -1.73
CA GLU A 323 6.58 -1.74 -0.64
C GLU A 323 7.64 -2.75 -1.05
N PHE A 324 8.45 -3.09 -0.05
CA PHE A 324 9.62 -3.93 -0.18
C PHE A 324 9.55 -5.06 0.83
N CYS A 325 9.99 -6.24 0.42
CA CYS A 325 10.13 -7.40 1.28
C CYS A 325 11.00 -7.05 2.48
N THR A 326 10.59 -7.53 3.66
CA THR A 326 11.36 -7.35 4.90
C THR A 326 12.45 -8.40 5.07
N GLY A 327 12.41 -9.48 4.28
CA GLY A 327 13.26 -10.67 4.44
C GLY A 327 12.82 -11.60 5.57
N ALA A 328 11.76 -11.25 6.32
CA ALA A 328 11.26 -12.01 7.47
C ALA A 328 9.86 -12.59 7.27
N SER A 329 9.17 -12.20 6.19
CA SER A 329 7.80 -12.61 5.89
C SER A 329 7.69 -12.98 4.41
N PRO A 330 6.90 -14.01 4.05
CA PRO A 330 6.64 -14.36 2.66
C PRO A 330 5.63 -13.43 1.98
N HIS A 331 4.87 -12.66 2.78
CA HIS A 331 3.93 -11.65 2.29
C HIS A 331 4.62 -10.29 2.16
N CYS A 332 4.24 -9.55 1.11
CA CYS A 332 4.58 -8.14 1.01
C CYS A 332 3.95 -7.38 2.18
N PRO A 333 4.62 -6.37 2.76
CA PRO A 333 4.00 -5.53 3.78
C PRO A 333 2.65 -4.95 3.31
N ALA A 334 1.79 -4.63 4.27
CA ALA A 334 0.50 -4.00 3.98
C ALA A 334 0.70 -2.73 3.13
N ASN A 335 -0.16 -2.55 2.13
CA ASN A 335 -0.12 -1.37 1.26
C ASN A 335 -0.26 -0.10 2.09
N VAL A 336 0.74 0.77 1.98
CA VAL A 336 0.71 2.11 2.54
C VAL A 336 0.74 3.14 1.42
N TYR A 337 0.09 4.27 1.67
CA TYR A 337 -0.07 5.34 0.70
C TYR A 337 0.22 6.68 1.35
N LEU A 338 0.34 7.74 0.55
CA LEU A 338 0.58 9.10 1.06
C LEU A 338 -0.54 9.51 2.01
N HIS A 339 -0.16 10.14 3.12
CA HIS A 339 -1.11 10.67 4.09
C HIS A 339 -2.08 11.66 3.44
N ASP A 340 -3.34 11.65 3.90
CA ASP A 340 -4.39 12.50 3.34
C ASP A 340 -4.00 13.97 3.40
N GLY A 341 -4.25 14.71 2.32
CA GLY A 341 -3.87 16.11 2.16
C GLY A 341 -2.54 16.35 1.44
N HIS A 342 -1.76 15.30 1.11
CA HIS A 342 -0.61 15.45 0.22
C HIS A 342 -1.06 15.89 -1.18
N ALA A 343 -0.36 16.85 -1.79
CA ALA A 343 -0.68 17.31 -3.15
C ALA A 343 -0.35 16.23 -4.19
N CYS A 344 -1.21 16.07 -5.19
CA CYS A 344 -1.06 15.08 -6.26
C CYS A 344 -1.31 15.70 -7.65
N HIS A 345 -0.85 15.01 -8.70
CA HIS A 345 -0.90 15.46 -10.10
C HIS A 345 -0.43 16.92 -10.29
N ASN A 346 0.76 17.27 -9.83
CA ASN A 346 1.30 18.65 -9.89
C ASN A 346 0.36 19.70 -9.26
N VAL A 347 -0.22 19.39 -8.08
CA VAL A 347 -1.07 20.28 -7.26
C VAL A 347 -2.49 20.52 -7.84
N VAL A 348 -2.90 19.69 -8.80
CA VAL A 348 -4.28 19.69 -9.33
C VAL A 348 -5.27 19.07 -8.33
N GLY A 349 -4.80 18.17 -7.46
CA GLY A 349 -5.61 17.54 -6.42
C GLY A 349 -4.86 17.33 -5.10
N TYR A 350 -5.56 16.72 -4.16
CA TYR A 350 -5.01 16.23 -2.90
C TYR A 350 -5.32 14.74 -2.74
N CYS A 351 -4.40 13.99 -2.15
CA CYS A 351 -4.59 12.59 -1.82
C CYS A 351 -5.63 12.47 -0.71
N TYR A 352 -6.57 11.55 -0.91
CA TYR A 352 -7.57 11.16 0.07
C TYR A 352 -7.83 9.67 -0.06
N ASN A 353 -7.58 8.89 0.99
CA ASN A 353 -7.64 7.43 1.00
C ASN A 353 -6.83 6.77 -0.14
N GLY A 354 -5.66 7.34 -0.47
CA GLY A 354 -4.77 6.83 -1.52
C GLY A 354 -5.21 7.14 -2.96
N ILE A 355 -6.24 7.98 -3.14
CA ILE A 355 -6.76 8.39 -4.44
C ILE A 355 -6.54 9.91 -4.64
N CYS A 356 -6.14 10.30 -5.85
CA CYS A 356 -6.10 11.70 -6.26
C CYS A 356 -7.42 12.10 -6.93
N GLN A 357 -8.39 12.60 -6.16
CA GLN A 357 -9.71 12.97 -6.67
C GLN A 357 -9.73 14.39 -7.28
N THR A 358 -10.32 14.53 -8.47
CA THR A 358 -10.47 15.82 -9.17
C THR A 358 -11.85 15.96 -9.79
N HIS A 359 -12.36 17.19 -9.89
CA HIS A 359 -13.63 17.46 -10.60
C HIS A 359 -13.57 17.01 -12.06
N GLU A 360 -12.42 17.15 -12.73
CA GLU A 360 -12.25 16.71 -14.10
C GLU A 360 -12.41 15.20 -14.23
N GLN A 361 -11.75 14.42 -13.37
CA GLN A 361 -11.86 12.97 -13.41
C GLN A 361 -13.29 12.50 -13.15
N GLN A 362 -14.02 13.17 -12.24
CA GLN A 362 -15.42 12.86 -12.00
C GLN A 362 -16.31 13.27 -13.19
N CYS A 363 -16.07 14.42 -13.83
CA CYS A 363 -16.77 14.81 -15.05
C CYS A 363 -16.53 13.82 -16.20
N ILE A 364 -15.30 13.32 -16.37
CA ILE A 364 -14.99 12.29 -17.38
C ILE A 364 -15.70 10.97 -17.05
N THR A 365 -15.80 10.60 -15.78
CA THR A 365 -16.58 9.41 -15.35
C THR A 365 -18.07 9.58 -15.69
N LEU A 366 -18.63 10.77 -15.46
CA LEU A 366 -20.06 11.02 -15.67
C LEU A 366 -20.44 11.23 -17.13
N TRP A 367 -19.59 11.87 -17.93
CA TRP A 367 -19.92 12.33 -19.30
C TRP A 367 -19.02 11.73 -20.38
N GLY A 368 -18.05 10.89 -20.01
CA GLY A 368 -17.11 10.29 -20.93
C GLY A 368 -15.94 11.21 -21.32
N PRO A 369 -15.07 10.73 -22.23
CA PRO A 369 -13.89 11.46 -22.67
C PRO A 369 -14.21 12.86 -23.24
N GLY A 370 -13.39 13.85 -22.90
CA GLY A 370 -13.57 15.25 -23.36
C GLY A 370 -14.43 16.12 -22.44
N ALA A 371 -14.97 15.56 -21.36
CA ALA A 371 -15.65 16.32 -20.32
C ALA A 371 -14.65 17.03 -19.40
N LYS A 372 -15.04 18.21 -18.91
CA LYS A 372 -14.24 19.09 -18.04
C LYS A 372 -15.11 19.70 -16.94
N PRO A 373 -14.52 20.17 -15.82
CA PRO A 373 -15.28 20.89 -14.82
C PRO A 373 -15.81 22.22 -15.39
N ALA A 374 -17.03 22.58 -15.02
CA ALA A 374 -17.61 23.86 -15.39
C ALA A 374 -16.94 25.02 -14.60
N PRO A 375 -17.06 26.27 -15.07
CA PRO A 375 -16.58 27.44 -14.32
C PRO A 375 -17.22 27.55 -12.93
N GLY A 376 -16.51 28.17 -11.97
CA GLY A 376 -16.96 28.28 -10.56
C GLY A 376 -18.37 28.85 -10.38
N ILE A 377 -18.76 29.81 -11.22
CA ILE A 377 -20.11 30.39 -11.21
C ILE A 377 -21.22 29.34 -11.41
N CYS A 378 -20.96 28.26 -12.14
CA CYS A 378 -21.91 27.17 -12.30
C CYS A 378 -22.19 26.49 -10.96
N PHE A 379 -21.14 26.16 -10.22
CA PHE A 379 -21.27 25.55 -8.90
C PHE A 379 -22.00 26.49 -7.93
N GLU A 380 -21.57 27.75 -7.85
CA GLU A 380 -22.14 28.74 -6.93
C GLU A 380 -23.63 28.98 -7.18
N ARG A 381 -24.03 29.19 -8.43
CA ARG A 381 -25.42 29.50 -8.77
C ARG A 381 -26.32 28.28 -8.65
N VAL A 382 -25.92 27.15 -9.24
CA VAL A 382 -26.75 25.93 -9.23
C VAL A 382 -26.90 25.42 -7.80
N ASN A 383 -25.81 25.32 -7.04
CA ASN A 383 -25.87 24.72 -5.71
C ASN A 383 -26.44 25.64 -4.62
N SER A 384 -26.65 26.93 -4.92
CA SER A 384 -27.39 27.85 -4.04
C SER A 384 -28.92 27.60 -4.02
N ALA A 385 -29.43 26.81 -4.98
CA ALA A 385 -30.86 26.52 -5.08
C ALA A 385 -31.37 25.70 -3.88
N GLY A 386 -30.63 24.67 -3.46
CA GLY A 386 -31.05 23.74 -2.41
C GLY A 386 -32.23 22.88 -2.85
N ASP A 387 -32.16 22.37 -4.08
CA ASP A 387 -33.18 21.51 -4.68
C ASP A 387 -32.54 20.19 -5.16
N PRO A 388 -33.29 19.22 -5.72
CA PRO A 388 -32.73 17.95 -6.17
C PRO A 388 -31.60 18.04 -7.21
N TYR A 389 -31.48 19.19 -7.89
CA TYR A 389 -30.57 19.39 -9.02
C TYR A 389 -29.33 20.20 -8.63
N GLY A 390 -29.43 21.04 -7.60
CA GLY A 390 -28.33 21.83 -7.06
C GLY A 390 -28.41 21.97 -5.54
N ASN A 391 -27.53 21.27 -4.82
CA ASN A 391 -27.54 21.22 -3.36
C ASN A 391 -26.18 20.80 -2.77
N CYS A 392 -26.04 20.94 -1.46
CA CYS A 392 -24.97 20.40 -0.62
C CYS A 392 -25.46 19.17 0.16
N GLY A 393 -26.12 18.24 -0.54
CA GLY A 393 -26.74 17.05 0.03
C GLY A 393 -28.09 17.32 0.70
N LYS A 394 -28.55 16.33 1.47
CA LYS A 394 -29.76 16.43 2.30
C LYS A 394 -29.39 16.67 3.75
N ASP A 395 -30.21 17.45 4.45
CA ASP A 395 -30.15 17.59 5.90
C ASP A 395 -30.75 16.36 6.61
N SER A 396 -30.70 16.36 7.95
CA SER A 396 -31.23 15.26 8.78
C SER A 396 -32.75 15.06 8.66
N LYS A 397 -33.47 15.97 7.99
CA LYS A 397 -34.91 15.87 7.72
C LYS A 397 -35.18 15.44 6.28
N GLY A 398 -34.14 15.08 5.53
CA GLY A 398 -34.23 14.67 4.13
C GLY A 398 -34.43 15.82 3.13
N SER A 399 -34.37 17.09 3.58
CA SER A 399 -34.53 18.26 2.72
C SER A 399 -33.20 18.65 2.08
N PHE A 400 -33.22 19.07 0.82
CA PHE A 400 -32.00 19.48 0.12
C PHE A 400 -31.43 20.78 0.71
N ALA A 401 -30.18 20.72 1.13
CA ALA A 401 -29.48 21.84 1.75
C ALA A 401 -28.90 22.77 0.67
N LYS A 402 -29.06 24.08 0.85
CA LYS A 402 -28.36 25.09 0.04
C LYS A 402 -26.88 25.09 0.37
N CYS A 403 -26.02 25.23 -0.63
CA CYS A 403 -24.60 25.44 -0.40
C CYS A 403 -24.29 26.91 -0.07
N ASP A 404 -23.40 27.12 0.89
CA ASP A 404 -22.67 28.39 1.00
C ASP A 404 -21.75 28.56 -0.21
N ALA A 405 -21.43 29.80 -0.59
CA ALA A 405 -20.61 30.09 -1.76
C ALA A 405 -19.24 29.39 -1.71
N ARG A 406 -18.61 29.32 -0.53
CA ARG A 406 -17.32 28.62 -0.32
C ARG A 406 -17.42 27.11 -0.51
N ASP A 407 -18.60 26.55 -0.24
CA ASP A 407 -18.87 25.11 -0.23
C ASP A 407 -19.49 24.63 -1.54
N ALA A 408 -19.82 25.56 -2.44
CA ALA A 408 -20.50 25.29 -3.70
C ALA A 408 -19.77 24.25 -4.57
N LYS A 409 -18.43 24.22 -4.55
CA LYS A 409 -17.61 23.20 -5.26
C LYS A 409 -17.65 21.81 -4.64
N CYS A 410 -18.31 21.62 -3.51
CA CYS A 410 -18.51 20.36 -2.81
C CYS A 410 -19.96 19.86 -2.81
N GLY A 411 -20.86 20.58 -3.50
CA GLY A 411 -22.26 20.17 -3.71
C GLY A 411 -22.44 19.28 -4.94
N LYS A 412 -23.49 19.52 -5.73
CA LYS A 412 -23.69 18.85 -7.02
C LYS A 412 -22.61 19.27 -8.02
N ILE A 413 -22.04 18.28 -8.71
CA ILE A 413 -20.98 18.50 -9.69
C ILE A 413 -21.52 19.19 -10.95
N GLN A 414 -20.76 20.16 -11.46
CA GLN A 414 -21.06 20.87 -12.70
C GLN A 414 -19.93 20.65 -13.71
N CYS A 415 -20.30 20.23 -14.92
CA CYS A 415 -19.38 19.84 -15.99
C CYS A 415 -19.72 20.58 -17.30
N GLN A 416 -18.80 20.49 -18.26
CA GLN A 416 -18.94 20.93 -19.65
C GLN A 416 -18.27 19.91 -20.60
N GLY A 417 -18.73 19.85 -21.85
CA GLY A 417 -18.19 18.91 -22.84
C GLY A 417 -18.61 17.45 -22.59
N GLY A 418 -17.89 16.53 -23.22
CA GLY A 418 -18.20 15.10 -23.20
C GLY A 418 -19.42 14.72 -24.05
N ALA A 419 -20.03 13.58 -23.72
CA ALA A 419 -21.24 13.09 -24.35
C ALA A 419 -22.47 13.94 -24.03
N ASN A 420 -23.48 13.88 -24.90
CA ASN A 420 -24.73 14.64 -24.72
C ASN A 420 -25.62 14.10 -23.59
N ARG A 421 -25.39 12.85 -23.18
CA ARG A 421 -26.06 12.21 -22.05
C ARG A 421 -24.99 11.64 -21.12
N PRO A 422 -25.25 11.57 -19.81
CA PRO A 422 -24.31 10.93 -18.89
C PRO A 422 -24.08 9.48 -19.33
N VAL A 423 -22.84 9.01 -19.22
CA VAL A 423 -22.43 7.64 -19.58
C VAL A 423 -22.57 6.67 -18.41
N ILE A 424 -23.08 7.13 -17.27
CA ILE A 424 -23.31 6.37 -16.07
C ILE A 424 -24.79 5.98 -15.96
N GLY A 425 -25.09 4.70 -16.13
CA GLY A 425 -26.45 4.14 -16.06
C GLY A 425 -27.41 4.61 -17.18
N THR A 426 -28.56 3.96 -17.26
CA THR A 426 -29.55 4.15 -18.35
C THR A 426 -30.51 5.32 -18.10
N ASN A 427 -30.77 5.66 -16.83
CA ASN A 427 -31.80 6.64 -16.42
C ASN A 427 -31.20 8.01 -16.01
N ALA A 428 -29.95 8.27 -16.41
CA ALA A 428 -29.29 9.53 -16.15
C ALA A 428 -29.90 10.69 -16.94
N VAL A 429 -30.34 11.72 -16.23
CA VAL A 429 -30.87 12.94 -16.84
C VAL A 429 -29.82 14.03 -16.82
N SER A 430 -29.62 14.64 -17.99
CA SER A 430 -28.80 15.83 -18.13
C SER A 430 -29.59 17.03 -17.62
N ILE A 431 -29.01 17.75 -16.65
CA ILE A 431 -29.58 18.99 -16.13
C ILE A 431 -28.76 20.14 -16.68
N GLU A 432 -29.36 20.89 -17.58
CA GLU A 432 -28.73 22.02 -18.25
C GLU A 432 -29.27 23.33 -17.68
N THR A 433 -28.38 24.10 -17.04
CA THR A 433 -28.70 25.42 -16.50
C THR A 433 -27.96 26.49 -17.27
N ASN A 434 -28.70 27.46 -17.81
CA ASN A 434 -28.12 28.59 -18.54
C ASN A 434 -27.99 29.81 -17.63
N ILE A 435 -26.76 30.13 -17.24
CA ILE A 435 -26.46 31.27 -16.37
C ILE A 435 -26.17 32.51 -17.24
N PRO A 436 -26.91 33.62 -17.08
CA PRO A 436 -26.61 34.87 -17.77
C PRO A 436 -25.34 35.52 -17.20
N LEU A 437 -24.49 36.03 -18.09
CA LEU A 437 -23.27 36.78 -17.71
C LEU A 437 -23.54 38.28 -17.67
N GLN A 438 -22.84 38.99 -16.76
CA GLN A 438 -22.97 40.43 -16.61
C GLN A 438 -22.51 41.21 -17.85
N GLU A 439 -21.52 40.68 -18.58
CA GLU A 439 -20.94 41.30 -19.80
C GLU A 439 -21.70 40.94 -21.09
N GLY A 440 -22.85 40.24 -20.97
CA GLY A 440 -23.58 39.68 -22.09
C GLY A 440 -23.17 38.23 -22.41
N GLY A 441 -24.12 37.44 -22.90
CA GLY A 441 -23.94 36.01 -23.16
C GLY A 441 -24.46 35.09 -22.04
N ARG A 442 -24.29 33.78 -22.23
CA ARG A 442 -24.78 32.73 -21.30
C ARG A 442 -23.72 31.64 -21.15
N ILE A 443 -23.53 31.14 -19.94
CA ILE A 443 -22.76 29.93 -19.68
C ILE A 443 -23.72 28.77 -19.50
N LEU A 444 -23.49 27.70 -20.28
CA LEU A 444 -24.15 26.43 -20.08
C LEU A 444 -23.43 25.66 -18.97
N CYS A 445 -24.16 25.39 -17.89
CA CYS A 445 -23.73 24.53 -16.80
C CYS A 445 -24.47 23.21 -16.91
N ARG A 446 -23.72 22.11 -16.99
CA ARG A 446 -24.31 20.78 -17.11
C ARG A 446 -24.06 19.99 -15.84
N GLY A 447 -25.11 19.78 -15.06
CA GLY A 447 -25.14 18.80 -13.99
C GLY A 447 -25.81 17.52 -14.49
N THR A 448 -25.79 16.49 -13.66
CA THR A 448 -26.63 15.33 -13.87
C THR A 448 -27.44 15.04 -12.62
N HIS A 449 -28.70 14.72 -12.81
CA HIS A 449 -29.48 14.03 -11.81
C HIS A 449 -29.66 12.63 -12.32
N VAL A 450 -29.03 11.69 -11.63
CA VAL A 450 -29.08 10.31 -12.03
C VAL A 450 -30.15 9.66 -11.20
N TYR A 451 -31.31 9.46 -11.83
CA TYR A 451 -32.06 8.26 -11.52
C TYR A 451 -31.14 7.17 -12.05
N LEU A 452 -30.30 6.53 -11.24
CA LEU A 452 -29.66 5.31 -11.73
C LEU A 452 -30.75 4.24 -11.80
N GLY A 453 -30.45 2.95 -11.85
CA GLY A 453 -31.46 2.03 -11.33
C GLY A 453 -31.86 2.49 -9.92
N ASP A 454 -32.94 1.95 -9.39
CA ASP A 454 -33.33 2.27 -8.02
C ASP A 454 -32.26 1.80 -6.97
N ASP A 455 -31.08 1.33 -7.43
CA ASP A 455 -29.98 0.63 -6.76
C ASP A 455 -28.62 1.36 -6.71
N MET A 456 -28.48 2.64 -7.09
CA MET A 456 -27.22 3.37 -6.87
C MET A 456 -27.42 4.79 -6.28
N PRO A 457 -26.56 5.23 -5.34
CA PRO A 457 -26.55 6.62 -4.85
C PRO A 457 -26.24 7.62 -5.98
N ASP A 458 -26.81 8.83 -5.90
CA ASP A 458 -26.63 9.90 -6.88
C ASP A 458 -25.12 10.23 -7.09
N PRO A 459 -24.51 9.81 -8.23
CA PRO A 459 -23.09 10.02 -8.51
C PRO A 459 -22.80 11.48 -8.92
N GLY A 460 -23.84 12.31 -9.01
CA GLY A 460 -23.76 13.73 -9.36
C GLY A 460 -23.39 14.63 -8.18
N LEU A 461 -23.05 14.09 -7.01
CA LEU A 461 -22.45 14.84 -5.90
C LEU A 461 -20.92 14.78 -5.98
N VAL A 462 -20.24 15.88 -5.68
CA VAL A 462 -18.77 15.90 -5.67
C VAL A 462 -18.23 14.94 -4.61
N LEU A 463 -17.29 14.08 -5.01
CA LEU A 463 -16.70 13.07 -4.13
C LEU A 463 -15.86 13.72 -3.01
N ALA A 464 -15.87 13.09 -1.83
CA ALA A 464 -15.00 13.50 -0.73
C ALA A 464 -13.51 13.40 -1.14
N GLY A 465 -12.68 14.30 -0.60
CA GLY A 465 -11.27 14.43 -0.96
C GLY A 465 -10.99 15.27 -2.20
N THR A 466 -12.01 15.63 -2.98
CA THR A 466 -11.84 16.48 -4.18
C THR A 466 -11.36 17.88 -3.81
N LYS A 467 -10.32 18.40 -4.48
CA LYS A 467 -9.83 19.77 -4.29
C LYS A 467 -10.93 20.79 -4.62
N CYS A 468 -11.32 21.63 -3.66
CA CYS A 468 -12.31 22.70 -3.87
C CYS A 468 -11.68 24.11 -3.91
N GLY A 469 -10.43 24.24 -3.47
CA GLY A 469 -9.63 25.46 -3.49
C GLY A 469 -8.17 25.15 -3.13
N ASP A 470 -7.33 26.17 -3.06
CA ASP A 470 -5.93 25.97 -2.68
C ASP A 470 -5.83 25.68 -1.18
N GLY A 471 -5.18 24.57 -0.84
CA GLY A 471 -5.10 24.06 0.52
C GLY A 471 -6.42 23.53 1.07
N THR A 472 -7.44 23.31 0.23
CA THR A 472 -8.77 22.86 0.68
C THR A 472 -9.35 21.69 -0.13
N VAL A 473 -10.10 20.83 0.55
CA VAL A 473 -10.74 19.62 0.02
C VAL A 473 -12.21 19.52 0.45
N CYS A 474 -13.00 18.80 -0.33
CA CYS A 474 -14.39 18.50 0.01
C CYS A 474 -14.48 17.40 1.06
N LEU A 475 -15.06 17.72 2.22
CA LEU A 475 -15.37 16.77 3.29
C LEU A 475 -16.74 17.07 3.85
N ASN A 476 -17.58 16.06 3.99
CA ASN A 476 -18.97 16.20 4.45
C ASN A 476 -19.73 17.32 3.72
N ARG A 477 -19.47 17.46 2.40
CA ARG A 477 -20.11 18.45 1.52
C ARG A 477 -19.72 19.91 1.83
N GLN A 478 -18.61 20.11 2.54
CA GLN A 478 -18.01 21.40 2.85
C GLN A 478 -16.57 21.47 2.32
N CYS A 479 -16.12 22.67 1.95
CA CYS A 479 -14.77 22.94 1.50
C CYS A 479 -13.88 23.29 2.71
N GLN A 480 -13.10 22.32 3.17
CA GLN A 480 -12.33 22.40 4.41
C GLN A 480 -10.82 22.40 4.14
N ASN A 481 -10.01 22.97 5.03
CA ASN A 481 -8.56 23.03 4.87
C ASN A 481 -7.92 21.63 5.03
N VAL A 482 -6.92 21.28 4.22
CA VAL A 482 -6.20 19.99 4.29
C VAL A 482 -5.52 19.75 5.64
N SER A 483 -5.30 20.80 6.43
CA SER A 483 -4.77 20.71 7.80
C SER A 483 -5.65 19.88 8.73
N VAL A 484 -6.94 19.67 8.42
CA VAL A 484 -7.82 18.76 9.19
C VAL A 484 -7.27 17.33 9.27
N PHE A 485 -6.45 16.92 8.31
CA PHE A 485 -5.79 15.61 8.31
C PHE A 485 -4.49 15.58 9.12
N GLY A 486 -3.93 16.74 9.53
CA GLY A 486 -2.64 16.81 10.20
C GLY A 486 -1.43 16.51 9.29
N VAL A 487 -1.57 16.70 7.97
CA VAL A 487 -0.53 16.35 6.98
C VAL A 487 0.78 17.10 7.16
N HIS A 488 0.71 18.38 7.52
CA HIS A 488 1.90 19.22 7.72
C HIS A 488 2.69 18.82 8.97
N GLU A 489 1.99 18.52 10.07
CA GLU A 489 2.61 18.01 11.30
C GLU A 489 3.28 16.66 11.05
N CYS A 490 2.60 15.76 10.33
CA CYS A 490 3.17 14.46 10.02
C CYS A 490 4.38 14.56 9.09
N SER A 491 4.32 15.39 8.04
CA SER A 491 5.44 15.57 7.12
C SER A 491 6.64 16.25 7.79
N GLY A 492 6.39 17.17 8.72
CA GLY A 492 7.44 17.91 9.42
C GLY A 492 8.42 17.02 10.20
N LYS A 493 7.96 15.86 10.69
CA LYS A 493 8.81 14.93 11.45
C LYS A 493 9.75 14.08 10.58
N CYS A 494 9.58 14.11 9.25
CA CYS A 494 10.37 13.31 8.31
C CYS A 494 11.67 14.02 7.86
N ASN A 495 12.09 15.07 8.60
CA ASN A 495 13.34 15.81 8.38
C ASN A 495 13.57 16.35 6.95
N GLY A 496 12.49 16.48 6.16
CA GLY A 496 12.56 16.89 4.75
C GLY A 496 13.24 15.86 3.83
N ARG A 497 13.33 14.59 4.24
CA ARG A 497 13.99 13.48 3.51
C ARG A 497 13.11 12.25 3.36
N GLY A 498 11.81 12.50 3.37
CA GLY A 498 10.78 11.49 3.35
C GLY A 498 9.41 12.13 3.36
N VAL A 499 8.40 11.29 3.17
CA VAL A 499 6.99 11.67 3.15
C VAL A 499 6.23 10.93 4.24
N CYS A 500 5.09 11.46 4.66
CA CYS A 500 4.24 10.79 5.63
C CYS A 500 3.29 9.82 4.93
N ASN A 501 3.21 8.59 5.42
CA ASN A 501 2.23 7.61 4.96
C ASN A 501 0.91 7.70 5.76
N ASN A 502 -0.12 6.99 5.30
CA ASN A 502 -1.46 6.93 5.91
C ASN A 502 -1.49 6.40 7.34
N LYS A 503 -0.46 5.66 7.78
CA LYS A 503 -0.25 5.23 9.17
C LYS A 503 0.46 6.28 10.02
N LYS A 504 0.66 7.47 9.48
CA LYS A 504 1.40 8.58 10.09
C LYS A 504 2.85 8.23 10.39
N ASN A 505 3.51 7.40 9.59
CA ASN A 505 4.95 7.12 9.70
C ASN A 505 5.71 7.69 8.50
N CYS A 506 7.00 7.97 8.66
CA CYS A 506 7.80 8.46 7.56
C CYS A 506 8.24 7.34 6.63
N HIS A 507 7.99 7.52 5.35
CA HIS A 507 8.58 6.78 4.26
C HIS A 507 9.80 7.55 3.74
N CYS A 508 10.99 7.10 4.14
CA CYS A 508 12.26 7.77 3.92
C CYS A 508 12.83 7.49 2.54
N GLU A 509 13.57 8.45 1.99
CA GLU A 509 14.36 8.26 0.78
C GLU A 509 15.48 7.23 0.99
N ALA A 510 16.01 6.65 -0.10
CA ALA A 510 16.90 5.48 -0.13
C ALA A 510 18.15 5.52 0.78
N HIS A 511 18.55 6.67 1.31
CA HIS A 511 19.73 6.84 2.16
C HIS A 511 19.42 7.17 3.62
N TRP A 512 18.15 7.19 4.00
CA TRP A 512 17.70 7.63 5.32
C TRP A 512 16.91 6.53 6.03
N ALA A 513 17.07 6.43 7.34
CA ALA A 513 16.42 5.43 8.16
C ALA A 513 15.09 5.95 8.73
N PRO A 514 13.99 5.18 8.66
CA PRO A 514 12.83 5.45 9.49
C PRO A 514 13.19 5.28 10.98
N PRO A 515 12.42 5.88 11.92
CA PRO A 515 11.09 6.46 11.74
C PRO A 515 11.05 7.95 11.39
N PHE A 516 12.17 8.68 11.45
CA PHE A 516 12.21 10.15 11.27
C PHE A 516 13.01 10.62 10.06
N CYS A 517 13.68 9.72 9.32
CA CYS A 517 14.57 10.07 8.20
C CYS A 517 15.74 11.01 8.58
N GLU A 518 16.18 10.94 9.83
CA GLU A 518 17.27 11.76 10.37
C GLU A 518 18.64 11.10 10.19
N LYS A 519 18.71 9.77 10.33
CA LYS A 519 19.96 8.99 10.31
C LYS A 519 20.13 8.30 8.97
N ALA A 520 21.37 7.99 8.61
CA ALA A 520 21.66 7.19 7.42
C ALA A 520 21.02 5.79 7.52
N GLY A 521 20.46 5.30 6.42
CA GLY A 521 19.75 4.01 6.37
C GLY A 521 19.48 3.52 4.96
N PHE A 522 18.61 2.52 4.86
CA PHE A 522 18.26 1.85 3.60
C PHE A 522 16.98 2.40 2.93
N GLY A 523 16.42 3.51 3.43
CA GLY A 523 15.15 4.07 2.97
C GLY A 523 13.93 3.29 3.42
N GLY A 524 12.76 3.70 2.92
CA GLY A 524 11.47 3.06 3.18
C GLY A 524 10.83 3.49 4.49
N SER A 525 9.85 2.72 4.93
CA SER A 525 9.11 2.98 6.18
C SER A 525 9.19 1.76 7.10
N ILE A 526 8.91 1.96 8.38
CA ILE A 526 8.63 0.85 9.29
C ILE A 526 7.44 0.01 8.81
N ASP A 527 6.57 0.57 7.96
CA ASP A 527 5.38 -0.11 7.42
C ASP A 527 5.59 -0.76 6.06
N SER A 528 6.62 -0.39 5.30
CA SER A 528 6.78 -0.75 3.88
C SER A 528 8.10 -1.46 3.55
N GLY A 529 8.86 -1.85 4.58
CA GLY A 529 10.19 -2.43 4.43
C GLY A 529 11.25 -1.43 3.96
N PRO A 530 12.54 -1.83 3.93
CA PRO A 530 13.62 -0.98 3.46
C PRO A 530 13.60 -0.84 1.92
N MET A 531 13.92 0.32 1.36
CA MET A 531 13.93 0.49 -0.12
C MET A 531 15.11 -0.20 -0.80
N ARG A 532 16.21 -0.38 -0.06
CA ARG A 532 17.45 -0.96 -0.58
C ARG A 532 17.73 -2.29 0.06
N VAL A 533 18.21 -3.21 -0.77
CA VAL A 533 18.83 -4.43 -0.29
C VAL A 533 20.02 -4.07 0.58
N ALA A 534 20.04 -4.58 1.80
CA ALA A 534 21.25 -4.58 2.61
C ALA A 534 22.26 -5.43 1.82
N ALA A 535 23.25 -4.78 1.21
CA ALA A 535 24.31 -5.52 0.52
C ALA A 535 24.84 -6.57 1.50
N ASP A 536 24.77 -7.85 1.09
CA ASP A 536 25.10 -8.98 1.96
C ASP A 536 26.39 -8.64 2.69
N SER A 537 26.29 -8.47 4.01
CA SER A 537 27.46 -8.19 4.84
C SER A 537 28.52 -9.27 4.63
N VAL A 538 28.10 -10.47 4.21
CA VAL A 538 28.94 -11.57 3.77
C VAL A 538 29.80 -11.21 2.56
N VAL A 539 29.26 -10.61 1.49
CA VAL A 539 30.04 -10.26 0.28
C VAL A 539 31.08 -9.19 0.61
N ILE A 540 30.71 -8.18 1.41
CA ILE A 540 31.64 -7.13 1.86
C ILE A 540 32.71 -7.74 2.77
N THR A 541 32.33 -8.61 3.71
CA THR A 541 33.27 -9.27 4.63
C THR A 541 34.21 -10.22 3.89
N VAL A 542 33.72 -10.97 2.90
CA VAL A 542 34.52 -11.83 2.02
C VAL A 542 35.46 -10.99 1.16
N ALA A 543 35.02 -9.88 0.60
CA ALA A 543 35.89 -8.97 -0.14
C ALA A 543 37.00 -8.37 0.75
N ILE A 544 36.67 -7.99 1.98
CA ILE A 544 37.66 -7.52 2.98
C ILE A 544 38.63 -8.64 3.35
N LEU A 545 38.15 -9.86 3.58
CA LEU A 545 39.00 -11.03 3.88
C LEU A 545 39.93 -11.36 2.71
N VAL A 546 39.42 -11.38 1.48
CA VAL A 546 40.20 -11.67 0.26
C VAL A 546 41.27 -10.59 0.05
N THR A 547 40.94 -9.32 0.26
CA THR A 547 41.93 -8.22 0.16
C THR A 547 42.99 -8.30 1.26
N LEU A 548 42.62 -8.62 2.50
CA LEU A 548 43.58 -8.84 3.59
C LEU A 548 44.51 -10.03 3.32
N VAL A 549 43.98 -11.17 2.87
CA VAL A 549 44.78 -12.36 2.51
C VAL A 549 45.73 -12.05 1.36
N SER A 550 45.27 -11.32 0.35
CA SER A 550 46.11 -10.90 -0.79
C SER A 550 47.27 -10.01 -0.33
N LEU A 551 47.01 -9.05 0.56
CA LEU A 551 48.06 -8.19 1.13
C LEU A 551 49.09 -8.99 1.95
N LEU A 552 48.65 -9.99 2.72
CA LEU A 552 49.54 -10.87 3.48
C LEU A 552 50.43 -11.73 2.56
N ILE A 553 49.90 -12.23 1.45
CA ILE A 553 50.69 -12.99 0.45
C ILE A 553 51.74 -12.09 -0.18
N VAL A 554 51.39 -10.86 -0.59
CA VAL A 554 52.34 -9.89 -1.16
C VAL A 554 53.43 -9.55 -0.16
N ALA A 555 53.07 -9.28 1.11
CA ALA A 555 54.05 -9.03 2.17
C ALA A 555 54.98 -10.24 2.39
N GLY A 556 54.43 -11.46 2.37
CA GLY A 556 55.20 -12.71 2.45
C GLY A 556 56.20 -12.86 1.31
N VAL A 557 55.79 -12.60 0.07
CA VAL A 557 56.67 -12.63 -1.12
C VAL A 557 57.78 -11.58 -1.02
N LEU A 558 57.47 -10.37 -0.55
CA LEU A 558 58.47 -9.32 -0.34
C LEU A 558 59.49 -9.70 0.75
N ILE A 559 59.04 -10.31 1.85
CA ILE A 559 59.92 -10.81 2.92
C ILE A 559 60.78 -11.96 2.42
N MET A 560 60.22 -12.88 1.62
CA MET A 560 60.96 -13.99 1.00
C MET A 560 62.01 -13.47 0.02
N LYS A 561 61.67 -12.53 -0.87
CA LYS A 561 62.66 -11.88 -1.76
C LYS A 561 63.74 -11.17 -0.96
N ARG A 562 63.39 -10.48 0.13
CA ARG A 562 64.36 -9.83 1.04
C ARG A 562 65.28 -10.85 1.73
N LYS A 563 64.75 -11.99 2.19
CA LYS A 563 65.54 -13.09 2.78
C LYS A 563 66.44 -13.78 1.76
N THR A 564 66.01 -13.94 0.51
CA THR A 564 66.83 -14.49 -0.58
C THR A 564 67.93 -13.52 -0.98
N LEU A 565 67.63 -12.22 -1.07
CA LEU A 565 68.61 -11.16 -1.33
C LEU A 565 69.65 -11.07 -0.20
N LEU A 566 69.22 -11.14 1.06
CA LEU A 566 70.12 -11.20 2.22
C LEU A 566 70.97 -12.48 2.20
N ARG A 567 70.40 -13.65 1.87
CA ARG A 567 71.19 -14.89 1.74
C ARG A 567 72.28 -14.79 0.67
N LEU A 568 71.99 -14.19 -0.48
CA LEU A 568 72.99 -13.93 -1.54
C LEU A 568 74.09 -12.95 -1.09
N LEU A 569 73.75 -11.95 -0.29
CA LEU A 569 74.73 -10.99 0.26
C LEU A 569 75.61 -11.61 1.37
N PHE A 570 75.09 -12.56 2.15
CA PHE A 570 75.83 -13.20 3.25
C PHE A 570 76.62 -14.45 2.84
N THR A 571 76.33 -15.11 1.71
CA THR A 571 77.21 -16.17 1.15
C THR A 571 78.54 -15.62 0.65
N ASN A 572 78.64 -14.32 0.35
CA ASN A 572 79.87 -13.68 -0.10
C ASN A 572 80.82 -13.26 1.05
N LYS A 573 80.37 -13.30 2.32
CA LYS A 573 81.20 -12.96 3.50
C LYS A 573 81.90 -14.15 4.15
N LYS A 574 81.56 -15.38 3.77
CA LYS A 574 82.10 -16.60 4.39
C LYS A 574 83.51 -16.97 3.91
N SER A 575 83.97 -16.44 2.76
CA SER A 575 85.32 -16.73 2.23
C SER A 575 86.46 -15.90 2.86
N THR A 576 86.14 -14.85 3.62
CA THR A 576 87.17 -13.92 4.15
C THR A 576 87.55 -14.21 5.61
N LEU A 577 86.71 -14.89 6.37
CA LEU A 577 86.91 -15.17 7.81
C LEU A 577 87.55 -16.54 8.10
N GLU A 578 87.68 -17.41 7.10
CA GLU A 578 88.41 -18.69 7.21
C GLU A 578 89.94 -18.55 7.02
N LYS A 579 90.44 -17.36 6.66
CA LYS A 579 91.89 -17.09 6.49
C LYS A 579 92.61 -16.55 7.74
N LEU A 580 91.92 -16.29 8.85
CA LEU A 580 92.52 -15.72 10.06
C LEU A 580 92.51 -16.66 11.28
N ARG A 581 92.30 -17.97 11.08
CA ARG A 581 92.27 -18.96 12.17
C ARG A 581 93.29 -20.07 11.94
N LYS A 582 94.57 -19.70 11.93
CA LYS A 582 95.71 -20.60 12.17
C LYS A 582 96.68 -19.86 13.07
N GLU A 583 96.46 -19.96 14.37
CA GLU A 583 97.50 -20.22 15.39
C GLU A 583 96.85 -20.20 16.79
N MET A 584 97.37 -21.11 17.62
CA MET A 584 97.18 -21.27 19.06
C MET A 584 96.20 -22.36 19.55
N ASP A 585 96.87 -23.30 20.22
CA ASP A 585 96.51 -24.57 20.86
C ASP A 585 95.92 -24.33 22.28
N PRO A 586 95.62 -25.34 23.14
CA PRO A 586 94.33 -25.48 23.79
C PRO A 586 94.45 -25.37 25.34
N HIS A 587 93.39 -25.77 26.04
CA HIS A 587 93.21 -25.86 27.50
C HIS A 587 92.57 -24.62 28.15
N ILE A 588 91.33 -24.78 28.65
CA ILE A 588 91.04 -25.20 30.03
C ILE A 588 89.53 -25.50 30.15
N LYS A 589 89.21 -26.53 30.94
CA LYS A 589 87.89 -27.12 31.22
C LYS A 589 87.03 -26.26 32.17
N PRO A 590 85.70 -26.51 32.24
CA PRO A 590 84.73 -25.62 32.86
C PRO A 590 84.26 -26.05 34.27
N LEU A 591 83.37 -25.20 34.84
CA LEU A 591 82.48 -25.33 36.03
C LEU A 591 83.03 -24.85 37.41
N PRO A 592 82.17 -24.52 38.41
CA PRO A 592 80.82 -23.91 38.37
C PRO A 592 80.40 -23.03 39.60
N LEU A 593 79.15 -22.55 39.55
CA LEU A 593 78.07 -22.73 40.56
C LEU A 593 77.59 -21.56 41.45
N LYS A 594 76.26 -21.55 41.54
CA LYS A 594 75.32 -21.08 42.59
C LYS A 594 74.81 -19.64 42.47
N GLU A 595 73.58 -19.39 42.01
CA GLU A 595 72.22 -19.87 42.43
C GLU A 595 71.70 -19.25 43.73
N LEU A 596 70.53 -18.62 43.62
CA LEU A 596 69.42 -18.67 44.57
C LEU A 596 68.13 -18.75 43.70
N ILE A 597 67.45 -19.90 43.61
CA ILE A 597 66.27 -20.31 44.42
C ILE A 597 65.09 -19.32 44.16
N CYS A 598 63.88 -19.68 43.69
CA CYS A 598 63.05 -20.86 43.93
C CYS A 598 61.98 -21.10 42.83
N CYS A 599 61.62 -22.38 42.69
CA CYS A 599 60.42 -23.04 42.14
C CYS A 599 59.05 -22.48 42.62
N ASN A 600 57.86 -22.78 42.09
CA ASN A 600 57.33 -23.42 40.87
C ASN A 600 55.77 -23.35 40.97
N ASN A 601 55.09 -23.43 39.82
CA ASN A 601 53.70 -23.88 39.58
C ASN A 601 52.42 -23.08 39.93
N SER A 602 51.62 -22.97 38.86
CA SER A 602 50.16 -23.16 38.73
C SER A 602 49.20 -21.96 38.71
N SER A 603 48.39 -21.97 37.64
CA SER A 603 46.98 -21.55 37.52
C SER A 603 46.59 -20.07 37.31
N THR A 604 45.86 -19.91 36.20
CA THR A 604 44.65 -19.07 35.97
C THR A 604 44.72 -17.55 35.74
N ARG A 605 43.92 -17.19 34.72
CA ARG A 605 43.55 -15.90 34.10
C ARG A 605 43.15 -14.77 35.08
N LEU A 606 43.44 -13.50 34.73
CA LEU A 606 42.51 -12.46 34.21
C LEU A 606 43.06 -11.01 34.44
N PHE A 607 43.02 -10.20 33.35
CA PHE A 607 42.69 -8.76 33.24
C PHE A 607 43.49 -7.60 33.90
N SER A 608 43.95 -6.72 32.98
CA SER A 608 43.68 -5.25 32.88
C SER A 608 44.79 -4.22 33.17
N ARG A 609 44.87 -3.26 32.21
CA ARG A 609 45.12 -1.80 32.27
C ARG A 609 46.51 -1.20 32.62
N ILE A 610 46.97 -0.35 31.65
CA ILE A 610 47.52 1.04 31.76
C ILE A 610 48.88 1.19 32.49
N SER A 611 49.95 1.93 32.10
CA SER A 611 50.40 2.85 31.03
C SER A 611 51.89 3.20 31.29
N TYR A 612 52.72 3.59 30.30
CA TYR A 612 53.46 4.87 30.09
C TYR A 612 54.54 4.61 29.01
N GLU A 613 54.86 5.52 28.08
CA GLU A 613 55.89 6.57 28.30
C GLU A 613 55.75 7.81 27.37
N ARG A 614 56.32 8.90 27.89
CA ARG A 614 56.44 10.29 27.38
C ARG A 614 57.28 10.41 26.09
N ARG A 615 57.09 11.42 25.24
CA ARG A 615 57.68 12.81 25.23
C ARG A 615 57.27 13.44 23.87
N VAL A 616 57.15 14.75 23.58
CA VAL A 616 57.43 16.09 24.17
C VAL A 616 56.77 17.10 23.17
N ALA A 617 56.02 18.13 23.60
CA ALA A 617 56.34 19.59 23.61
C ALA A 617 54.98 20.34 23.40
N ILE A 618 54.63 21.54 23.90
CA ILE A 618 55.27 22.64 24.67
C ILE A 618 54.15 23.62 25.16
N LEU A 619 54.31 24.19 26.38
CA LEU A 619 53.82 25.46 27.01
C LEU A 619 52.29 25.83 26.99
N ASN A 620 51.64 26.40 28.03
CA ASN A 620 52.06 27.23 29.17
C ASN A 620 50.94 27.34 30.29
N THR A 621 51.34 27.34 31.58
CA THR A 621 50.86 28.08 32.81
C THR A 621 49.35 28.33 33.11
N HIS A 622 48.78 28.33 34.35
CA HIS A 622 49.24 28.39 35.76
C HIS A 622 48.05 28.12 36.76
N ASN A 623 48.34 27.56 37.95
CA ASN A 623 47.75 27.72 39.32
C ASN A 623 46.25 27.43 39.60
N CYS A 624 45.77 27.06 40.82
CA CYS A 624 46.18 26.30 42.01
C CYS A 624 45.02 26.41 43.05
N HIS A 625 44.97 25.50 44.04
CA HIS A 625 44.06 25.39 45.22
C HIS A 625 42.72 24.66 45.05
N VAL A 626 42.15 23.86 45.97
CA VAL A 626 42.53 22.89 47.05
C VAL A 626 41.35 22.85 48.05
N ASN A 627 41.03 21.64 48.56
CA ASN A 627 40.23 21.29 49.76
C ASN A 627 38.69 21.31 49.67
N LEU A 628 37.91 20.47 50.39
CA LEU A 628 38.07 19.23 51.17
C LEU A 628 36.65 18.75 51.57
N ASN A 629 36.46 17.43 51.60
CA ASN A 629 35.65 16.61 52.54
C ASN A 629 34.16 16.85 52.87
N GLY A 630 33.44 15.71 52.97
CA GLY A 630 32.40 15.47 53.99
C GLY A 630 31.12 14.80 53.46
N LYS A 631 31.05 13.48 53.29
CA LYS A 631 30.46 12.45 54.19
C LYS A 631 28.92 12.51 54.45
N ASN A 632 28.31 11.36 54.12
CA ASN A 632 27.25 10.59 54.81
C ASN A 632 25.75 10.70 54.43
N ILE A 633 25.28 9.55 53.88
CA ILE A 633 24.18 8.65 54.33
C ILE A 633 22.75 9.20 54.51
N GLY A 634 21.79 8.54 53.84
CA GLY A 634 20.40 8.46 54.34
C GLY A 634 19.34 8.04 53.30
N HIS A 635 18.86 6.80 53.41
CA HIS A 635 17.66 6.24 52.76
C HIS A 635 16.36 7.01 53.11
N ILE A 636 15.32 6.97 52.25
CA ILE A 636 13.94 6.47 52.51
C ILE A 636 13.00 6.69 51.29
N LYS A 637 12.05 5.75 51.16
CA LYS A 637 10.99 5.50 50.15
C LYS A 637 9.84 6.54 50.07
N HIS A 638 8.98 6.29 49.06
CA HIS A 638 7.62 6.76 48.73
C HIS A 638 7.60 8.02 47.84
N ILE A 639 6.91 8.06 46.71
CA ILE A 639 5.66 7.42 46.25
C ILE A 639 5.85 6.73 44.90
#